data_AF-A0AA95H2S7-F1
#
_entry.id   AF-A0AA95H2S7-F1
#
_cell.length_a   1.000
_cell.length_b   1.000
_cell.length_c   1.000
_cell.angle_alpha   90.00
_cell.angle_beta   90.00
_cell.angle_gamma   90.00
#
_symmetry.space_group_name_H-M   'P 1'
#
loop_
_entity.id
_entity.type
_entity.pdbx_description
1 polymer ?
#
loop_
_entity_poly.entity_id
_entity_poly.type
_entity_poly.pdbx_seq_one_letter_code
_entity_poly.pdbx_strand_id
1 'polypeptide(L)'
;MAVEETSLGFKVPDGNDPVRNGDNLIADNALVAQGLHQEERARLVTLEAVAGFEGDPLDLNDSAVAQAIVAGPESGTALADALEIQVPPVVAEAIATNPAVIAGAASAAQSTVGIIPVWRPNETVTAGTRRISPNGDIESAKTNFTTGSVYSAANWNPSTQGTTLATASAKAEVAIYNWKPNTVYAAGTYIISPPAGSATAPGGSVVYRITAGTSASTWSADAVNWALTKQMTKRGRLPLNVDMDLLKTPGDYVIHNQATADSTLNLPVKYPCLITVGGDVEASTIIFSQHQWTYGAKANGFGDLERKRITASATAWNPWRDPNEVPEPPEPVVVTTADVAMANAPLLDAMRQRYGGVVGTGGLGAVSIRVDHGDVNLRDKVLPITGPRDVPISSAINPGQTRLDLPENAGVSWADRMNWNTNYGMQHVGHGMFHTDATTTAGMTVELVDSKALLKANMPTASFDMFAVAGVGGTGFNGWTGTSTPEHFGPGFEAARLVLANYGACTGYLTGTKYRLLDGNPRNGEWHKTMDNVLDAQEVIDEIKMAQAMGAGLQLMVHPSRIDYGEGYITTAIFQEIVNFLADERDAGRLLLCSMSGLLLADASTSYRNNLVRNGKFKDLAAWSGSGYTTGADPDGTTFALSSNSAGLLSQSINISDRKWAEGGQRELTAKLTSPDGAVARLSVVHATKGLSKSVDVALAAGAPAPPIHKLFSIPVGSTSLTLSVGRVSGGQVRIQDVGILSY
;
A
#
# COMPACT_ATOMS: atom_id res chain seq x y z
N MET A 1 -41.08 -41.83 -28.51
CA MET A 1 -39.84 -41.88 -29.31
C MET A 1 -38.71 -42.26 -28.37
N ALA A 2 -37.69 -42.95 -28.87
CA ALA A 2 -36.72 -43.64 -28.02
C ALA A 2 -35.65 -42.67 -27.48
N VAL A 3 -35.24 -42.87 -26.23
CA VAL A 3 -34.00 -42.29 -25.69
C VAL A 3 -32.90 -43.29 -26.02
N GLU A 4 -31.87 -42.86 -26.75
CA GLU A 4 -30.72 -43.70 -27.03
C GLU A 4 -29.69 -43.55 -25.92
N GLU A 5 -29.14 -44.67 -25.44
CA GLU A 5 -28.07 -44.68 -24.44
C GLU A 5 -26.73 -44.91 -25.15
N THR A 6 -25.77 -44.03 -24.90
CA THR A 6 -24.41 -44.17 -25.43
C THR A 6 -23.68 -45.34 -24.77
N SER A 7 -22.56 -45.76 -25.35
CA SER A 7 -21.68 -46.77 -24.75
C SER A 7 -21.08 -46.37 -23.39
N LEU A 8 -21.21 -45.10 -23.00
CA LEU A 8 -20.76 -44.55 -21.73
C LEU A 8 -21.93 -44.33 -20.74
N GLY A 9 -23.15 -44.76 -21.08
CA GLY A 9 -24.33 -44.63 -20.22
C GLY A 9 -25.06 -43.28 -20.31
N PHE A 10 -24.57 -42.33 -21.11
CA PHE A 10 -25.27 -41.06 -21.33
C PHE A 10 -26.53 -41.27 -22.17
N LYS A 11 -27.64 -40.66 -21.76
CA LYS A 11 -28.90 -40.63 -22.48
C LYS A 11 -28.91 -39.46 -23.46
N VAL A 12 -29.14 -39.74 -24.74
CA VAL A 12 -29.26 -38.73 -25.81
C VAL A 12 -30.72 -38.68 -26.27
N PRO A 13 -31.41 -37.54 -26.13
CA PRO A 13 -32.74 -37.40 -26.69
C PRO A 13 -32.66 -37.32 -28.21
N ASP A 14 -33.59 -37.96 -28.92
CA ASP A 14 -33.92 -37.56 -30.29
C ASP A 14 -34.59 -36.18 -30.21
N GLY A 15 -33.86 -35.13 -30.60
CA GLY A 15 -34.33 -33.74 -30.62
C GLY A 15 -33.77 -32.83 -29.50
N ASN A 16 -34.22 -31.56 -29.50
CA ASN A 16 -33.66 -30.50 -28.66
C ASN A 16 -34.32 -30.36 -27.27
N ASP A 17 -35.16 -31.29 -26.83
CA ASP A 17 -35.91 -31.16 -25.57
C ASP A 17 -35.15 -31.83 -24.40
N PRO A 18 -34.64 -31.08 -23.42
CA PRO A 18 -33.80 -31.62 -22.35
C PRO A 18 -34.56 -32.40 -21.26
N VAL A 19 -35.89 -32.41 -21.30
CA VAL A 19 -36.75 -33.11 -20.33
C VAL A 19 -37.79 -33.91 -21.10
N ARG A 20 -37.91 -35.22 -20.84
CA ARG A 20 -38.84 -36.08 -21.58
C ARG A 20 -39.49 -37.10 -20.66
N ASN A 21 -40.82 -37.22 -20.74
CA ASN A 21 -41.62 -38.14 -19.92
C ASN A 21 -41.43 -38.03 -18.39
N GLY A 22 -40.99 -36.87 -17.90
CA GLY A 22 -40.68 -36.67 -16.47
C GLY A 22 -39.26 -37.01 -16.07
N ASP A 23 -38.45 -37.57 -16.98
CA ASP A 23 -37.03 -37.83 -16.76
C ASP A 23 -36.21 -36.58 -17.08
N ASN A 24 -35.40 -36.15 -16.11
CA ASN A 24 -34.47 -35.05 -16.26
C ASN A 24 -33.15 -35.59 -16.82
N LEU A 25 -33.07 -35.67 -18.16
CA LEU A 25 -31.91 -36.23 -18.87
C LEU A 25 -30.61 -35.49 -18.55
N ILE A 26 -30.70 -34.19 -18.21
CA ILE A 26 -29.54 -33.40 -17.75
C ILE A 26 -29.04 -33.92 -16.39
N ALA A 27 -29.94 -34.14 -15.44
CA ALA A 27 -29.57 -34.65 -14.12
C ALA A 27 -29.03 -36.09 -14.19
N ASP A 28 -29.64 -36.94 -15.01
CA ASP A 28 -29.18 -38.31 -15.23
C ASP A 28 -27.79 -38.34 -15.86
N ASN A 29 -27.55 -37.52 -16.88
CA ASN A 29 -26.23 -37.42 -17.52
C ASN A 29 -25.18 -36.80 -16.60
N ALA A 30 -25.56 -35.86 -15.73
CA ALA A 30 -24.65 -35.32 -14.72
C ALA A 30 -24.22 -36.39 -13.71
N LEU A 31 -25.14 -37.27 -13.29
CA LEU A 31 -24.83 -38.41 -12.41
C LEU A 31 -23.91 -39.43 -13.10
N VAL A 32 -24.15 -39.74 -14.38
CA VAL A 32 -23.27 -40.61 -15.17
C VAL A 32 -21.86 -40.02 -15.30
N ALA A 33 -21.76 -38.72 -15.59
CA ALA A 33 -20.46 -38.03 -15.64
C ALA A 33 -19.72 -38.06 -14.30
N GLN A 34 -20.45 -37.88 -13.19
CA GLN A 34 -19.87 -37.95 -11.85
C GLN A 34 -19.37 -39.38 -11.53
N GLY A 35 -20.12 -40.40 -11.92
CA GLY A 35 -19.73 -41.80 -11.76
C GLY A 35 -18.46 -42.15 -12.54
N LEU A 36 -18.40 -41.77 -13.83
CA LEU A 36 -17.22 -41.99 -14.67
C LEU A 36 -15.98 -41.25 -14.13
N HIS A 37 -16.16 -40.04 -13.61
CA HIS A 37 -15.06 -39.30 -13.00
C HIS A 37 -14.54 -39.98 -11.72
N GLN A 38 -15.43 -40.52 -10.89
CA GLN A 38 -15.04 -41.28 -9.69
C GLN A 38 -14.32 -42.59 -10.05
N GLU A 39 -14.78 -43.28 -11.09
CA GLU A 39 -14.14 -44.51 -11.57
C GLU A 39 -12.72 -44.24 -12.09
N GLU A 40 -12.54 -43.18 -12.89
CA GLU A 40 -11.21 -42.81 -13.39
C GLU A 40 -10.29 -42.37 -12.26
N ARG A 41 -10.80 -41.64 -11.25
CA ARG A 41 -10.02 -41.32 -10.04
C ARG A 41 -9.59 -42.58 -9.30
N ALA A 42 -10.49 -43.56 -9.12
CA ALA A 42 -10.14 -44.82 -8.48
C ALA A 42 -9.10 -45.63 -9.28
N ARG A 43 -9.18 -45.58 -10.61
CA ARG A 43 -8.20 -46.21 -11.50
C ARG A 43 -6.83 -45.53 -11.41
N LEU A 44 -6.78 -44.20 -11.38
CA LEU A 44 -5.54 -43.44 -11.22
C LEU A 44 -4.86 -43.75 -9.88
N VAL A 45 -5.62 -43.77 -8.78
CA VAL A 45 -5.13 -44.18 -7.46
C VAL A 45 -4.50 -45.58 -7.49
N THR A 46 -5.11 -46.51 -8.23
CA THR A 46 -4.57 -47.88 -8.36
C THR A 46 -3.27 -47.91 -9.17
N LEU A 47 -3.19 -47.15 -10.27
CA LEU A 47 -1.97 -47.06 -11.09
C LEU A 47 -0.83 -46.38 -10.34
N GLU A 48 -1.13 -45.37 -9.53
CA GLU A 48 -0.18 -44.64 -8.70
C GLU A 48 0.36 -45.52 -7.57
N ALA A 49 -0.49 -46.33 -6.92
CA ALA A 49 -0.07 -47.33 -5.95
C ALA A 49 0.86 -48.39 -6.57
N VAL A 50 0.59 -48.81 -7.81
CA VAL A 50 1.48 -49.72 -8.55
C VAL A 50 2.80 -49.04 -8.94
N ALA A 51 2.80 -47.72 -9.17
CA ALA A 51 3.97 -46.93 -9.51
C ALA A 51 4.84 -46.51 -8.30
N GLY A 52 4.39 -46.76 -7.06
CA GLY A 52 5.17 -46.56 -5.85
C GLY A 52 5.16 -45.14 -5.29
N PHE A 53 4.15 -44.32 -5.61
CA PHE A 53 3.98 -43.00 -4.99
C PHE A 53 3.31 -43.13 -3.61
N GLU A 54 4.04 -42.80 -2.54
CA GLU A 54 3.49 -42.77 -1.17
C GLU A 54 2.84 -41.41 -0.87
N GLY A 55 1.55 -41.27 -1.21
CA GLY A 55 0.70 -40.11 -0.88
C GLY A 55 -0.35 -39.82 -1.95
N ASP A 56 -1.52 -39.28 -1.56
CA ASP A 56 -2.58 -38.85 -2.49
C ASP A 56 -2.13 -37.57 -3.24
N PRO A 57 -1.78 -37.64 -4.54
CA PRO A 57 -1.21 -36.52 -5.26
C PRO A 57 -2.26 -35.49 -5.70
N LEU A 58 -3.57 -35.77 -5.57
CA LEU A 58 -4.61 -34.79 -5.93
C LEU A 58 -4.66 -33.59 -4.97
N ASP A 59 -4.04 -33.70 -3.80
CA ASP A 59 -3.77 -32.58 -2.89
C ASP A 59 -2.40 -31.90 -3.16
N LEU A 60 -1.57 -32.48 -4.04
CA LEU A 60 -0.26 -31.94 -4.45
C LEU A 60 -0.36 -31.35 -5.86
N ASN A 61 -1.15 -30.28 -5.98
CA ASN A 61 -1.06 -29.20 -6.97
C ASN A 61 -0.46 -29.60 -8.35
N ASP A 62 -1.33 -29.81 -9.34
CA ASP A 62 -1.08 -30.20 -10.76
C ASP A 62 0.09 -29.48 -11.48
N SER A 63 0.59 -28.37 -10.94
CA SER A 63 1.74 -27.63 -11.44
C SER A 63 3.05 -28.43 -11.46
N ALA A 64 3.28 -29.37 -10.54
CA ALA A 64 4.56 -30.07 -10.43
C ALA A 64 4.69 -31.23 -11.43
N VAL A 65 3.60 -31.98 -11.65
CA VAL A 65 3.55 -33.11 -12.59
C VAL A 65 3.57 -32.62 -14.04
N ALA A 66 2.89 -31.51 -14.33
CA ALA A 66 2.90 -30.89 -15.66
C ALA A 66 4.30 -30.39 -16.08
N GLN A 67 5.15 -29.98 -15.12
CA GLN A 67 6.53 -29.55 -15.42
C GLN A 67 7.51 -30.72 -15.56
N ALA A 68 7.29 -31.83 -14.83
CA ALA A 68 8.14 -33.02 -14.92
C ALA A 68 7.97 -33.78 -16.26
N ILE A 69 6.77 -33.78 -16.84
CA ILE A 69 6.50 -34.47 -18.12
C ILE A 69 7.11 -33.71 -19.32
N VAL A 70 7.31 -32.39 -19.21
CA VAL A 70 7.88 -31.55 -20.30
C VAL A 70 9.42 -31.62 -20.36
N ALA A 71 10.11 -31.99 -19.27
CA ALA A 71 11.57 -31.83 -19.19
C ALA A 71 12.41 -32.97 -19.79
N GLY A 72 11.86 -34.15 -20.03
CA GLY A 72 12.62 -35.30 -20.55
C GLY A 72 13.77 -35.77 -19.62
N PRO A 73 14.39 -36.92 -19.91
CA PRO A 73 15.23 -37.64 -18.95
C PRO A 73 16.65 -37.09 -18.69
N GLU A 74 17.02 -35.91 -19.20
CA GLU A 74 18.44 -35.47 -19.23
C GLU A 74 18.79 -34.19 -18.44
N SER A 75 18.05 -33.79 -17.40
CA SER A 75 18.50 -32.68 -16.56
C SER A 75 18.31 -32.90 -15.06
N GLY A 76 19.11 -33.81 -14.50
CA GLY A 76 19.23 -34.01 -13.04
C GLY A 76 19.78 -32.80 -12.28
N THR A 77 20.30 -31.77 -12.96
CA THR A 77 20.83 -30.55 -12.35
C THR A 77 19.79 -29.46 -12.11
N ALA A 78 18.63 -29.48 -12.80
CA ALA A 78 17.56 -28.49 -12.57
C ALA A 78 16.69 -28.82 -11.34
N LEU A 79 16.70 -30.08 -10.88
CA LEU A 79 15.92 -30.53 -9.72
C LEU A 79 16.55 -30.11 -8.38
N ALA A 80 17.88 -29.94 -8.34
CA ALA A 80 18.59 -29.56 -7.12
C ALA A 80 18.38 -28.09 -6.71
N ASP A 81 18.12 -27.20 -7.67
CA ASP A 81 17.88 -25.78 -7.41
C ASP A 81 16.39 -25.46 -7.15
N ALA A 82 15.47 -26.35 -7.55
CA ALA A 82 14.03 -26.23 -7.27
C ALA A 82 13.62 -26.84 -5.91
N LEU A 83 14.47 -27.72 -5.35
CA LEU A 83 14.29 -28.28 -4.01
C LEU A 83 14.92 -27.34 -2.96
N GLU A 84 14.40 -26.11 -2.85
CA GLU A 84 14.45 -25.39 -1.59
C GLU A 84 13.65 -26.23 -0.58
N ILE A 85 14.39 -26.91 0.30
CA ILE A 85 13.94 -27.98 1.19
C ILE A 85 12.65 -27.59 1.92
N GLN A 86 11.50 -28.02 1.41
CA GLN A 86 10.33 -28.25 2.26
C GLN A 86 10.61 -29.50 3.06
N VAL A 87 11.14 -29.27 4.26
CA VAL A 87 11.28 -30.29 5.29
C VAL A 87 9.90 -30.95 5.48
N PRO A 88 9.73 -32.25 5.20
CA PRO A 88 8.44 -32.92 5.38
C PRO A 88 7.94 -32.71 6.81
N PRO A 89 6.61 -32.65 7.07
CA PRO A 89 6.05 -32.48 8.41
C PRO A 89 6.64 -33.47 9.43
N VAL A 90 7.00 -34.67 8.99
CA VAL A 90 7.67 -35.71 9.81
C VAL A 90 9.07 -35.30 10.27
N VAL A 91 9.84 -34.59 9.43
CA VAL A 91 11.17 -34.09 9.80
C VAL A 91 11.05 -32.80 10.61
N ALA A 92 10.05 -31.94 10.36
CA ALA A 92 9.75 -30.79 11.20
C ALA A 92 9.31 -31.23 12.61
N GLU A 93 8.53 -32.31 12.71
CA GLU A 93 8.12 -32.91 13.98
C GLU A 93 9.29 -33.66 14.66
N ALA A 94 10.14 -34.36 13.92
CA ALA A 94 11.38 -34.93 14.45
C ALA A 94 12.36 -33.87 14.94
N ILE A 95 12.45 -32.71 14.27
CA ILE A 95 13.25 -31.56 14.69
C ILE A 95 12.64 -30.88 15.93
N ALA A 96 11.31 -30.75 15.97
CA ALA A 96 10.58 -30.14 17.08
C ALA A 96 10.53 -31.01 18.34
N THR A 97 10.72 -32.33 18.22
CA THR A 97 10.68 -33.29 19.33
C THR A 97 12.06 -33.80 19.75
N ASN A 98 13.11 -33.57 18.95
CA ASN A 98 14.47 -33.99 19.28
C ASN A 98 15.09 -33.08 20.37
N PRO A 99 15.36 -33.61 21.58
CA PRO A 99 15.86 -32.81 22.70
C PRO A 99 17.22 -32.15 22.41
N ALA A 100 18.06 -32.75 21.57
CA ALA A 100 19.37 -32.22 21.23
C ALA A 100 19.26 -31.00 20.29
N VAL A 101 18.29 -31.01 19.37
CA VAL A 101 18.04 -29.89 18.45
C VAL A 101 17.40 -28.73 19.19
N ILE A 102 16.45 -29.00 20.09
CA ILE A 102 15.87 -27.98 20.99
C ILE A 102 16.96 -27.36 21.87
N ALA A 103 17.85 -28.17 22.46
CA ALA A 103 18.95 -27.67 23.30
C ALA A 103 19.98 -26.86 22.49
N GLY A 104 20.26 -27.27 21.24
CA GLY A 104 21.14 -26.56 20.32
C GLY A 104 20.56 -25.22 19.85
N ALA A 105 19.28 -25.19 19.48
CA ALA A 105 18.56 -23.98 19.08
C ALA A 105 18.40 -23.01 20.25
N ALA A 106 18.13 -23.50 21.46
CA ALA A 106 18.10 -22.68 22.67
C ALA A 106 19.48 -22.07 22.99
N SER A 107 20.56 -22.83 22.81
CA SER A 107 21.93 -22.35 22.99
C SER A 107 22.33 -21.32 21.92
N ALA A 108 21.90 -21.51 20.66
CA ALA A 108 22.13 -20.57 19.57
C ALA A 108 21.30 -19.29 19.68
N ALA A 109 20.05 -19.38 20.15
CA ALA A 109 19.21 -18.22 20.45
C ALA A 109 19.77 -17.40 21.64
N GLN A 110 20.35 -18.08 22.64
CA GLN A 110 21.06 -17.42 23.74
C GLN A 110 22.35 -16.73 23.29
N SER A 111 23.06 -17.25 22.30
CA SER A 111 24.34 -16.67 21.83
C SER A 111 24.16 -15.54 20.81
N THR A 112 23.07 -15.51 20.03
CA THR A 112 22.96 -14.63 18.84
C THR A 112 22.07 -13.40 19.04
N VAL A 113 21.07 -13.44 19.95
CA VAL A 113 20.08 -12.34 20.09
C VAL A 113 20.08 -11.68 21.48
N GLY A 114 20.95 -12.12 22.40
CA GLY A 114 21.06 -11.49 23.72
C GLY A 114 19.73 -11.42 24.49
N ILE A 115 18.89 -12.45 24.37
CA ILE A 115 17.62 -12.52 25.10
C ILE A 115 17.95 -12.55 26.59
N ILE A 116 17.56 -11.49 27.30
CA ILE A 116 17.71 -11.39 28.75
C ILE A 116 16.62 -12.26 29.37
N PRO A 117 16.95 -13.37 30.07
CA PRO A 117 15.93 -14.26 30.61
C PRO A 117 15.18 -13.60 31.78
N VAL A 118 13.92 -13.96 31.99
CA VAL A 118 13.18 -13.58 33.20
C VAL A 118 13.80 -14.26 34.42
N TRP A 119 13.79 -13.58 35.57
CA TRP A 119 14.21 -14.14 36.85
C TRP A 119 13.42 -15.42 37.17
N ARG A 120 14.10 -16.46 37.67
CA ARG A 120 13.49 -17.70 38.16
C ARG A 120 14.00 -18.04 39.56
N PRO A 121 13.19 -18.65 40.42
CA PRO A 121 13.62 -19.11 41.74
C PRO A 121 14.54 -20.34 41.62
N ASN A 122 15.43 -20.51 42.60
CA ASN A 122 16.35 -21.66 42.75
C ASN A 122 17.30 -21.89 41.56
N GLU A 123 17.67 -20.82 40.87
CA GLU A 123 18.57 -20.85 39.71
C GLU A 123 19.94 -20.29 40.08
N THR A 124 21.02 -21.02 39.75
CA THR A 124 22.38 -20.52 39.90
C THR A 124 22.68 -19.47 38.83
N VAL A 125 23.00 -18.26 39.27
CA VAL A 125 23.37 -17.13 38.42
C VAL A 125 24.79 -16.68 38.73
N THR A 126 25.56 -16.37 37.69
CA THR A 126 26.93 -15.83 37.83
C THR A 126 26.90 -14.31 37.79
N ALA A 127 27.86 -13.67 38.47
CA ALA A 127 28.03 -12.23 38.50
C ALA A 127 28.03 -11.64 37.08
N GLY A 128 27.30 -10.54 36.87
CA GLY A 128 27.13 -9.90 35.57
C GLY A 128 26.03 -10.48 34.69
N THR A 129 25.48 -11.67 35.00
CA THR A 129 24.32 -12.23 34.28
C THR A 129 23.14 -11.27 34.37
N ARG A 130 22.56 -10.91 33.22
CA ARG A 130 21.38 -10.04 33.15
C ARG A 130 20.09 -10.85 33.26
N ARG A 131 19.09 -10.35 33.98
CA ARG A 131 17.73 -10.91 34.08
C ARG A 131 16.66 -9.82 34.08
N ILE A 132 15.43 -10.17 33.70
CA ILE A 132 14.24 -9.33 33.91
C ILE A 132 13.67 -9.68 35.30
N SER A 133 13.68 -8.74 36.23
CA SER A 133 13.13 -8.92 37.58
C SER A 133 11.59 -9.05 37.52
N PRO A 134 10.93 -9.55 38.58
CA PRO A 134 9.47 -9.61 38.63
C PRO A 134 8.76 -8.25 38.44
N ASN A 135 9.47 -7.14 38.63
CA ASN A 135 8.95 -5.78 38.42
C ASN A 135 9.10 -5.31 36.97
N GLY A 136 9.68 -6.13 36.08
CA GLY A 136 9.90 -5.80 34.67
C GLY A 136 11.24 -5.11 34.38
N ASP A 137 12.06 -4.85 35.39
CA ASP A 137 13.35 -4.18 35.24
C ASP A 137 14.44 -5.15 34.76
N ILE A 138 15.34 -4.66 33.91
CA ILE A 138 16.56 -5.41 33.56
C ILE A 138 17.61 -5.15 34.65
N GLU A 139 18.18 -6.22 35.20
CA GLU A 139 19.15 -6.14 36.29
C GLU A 139 20.31 -7.12 36.05
N SER A 140 21.49 -6.86 36.63
CA SER A 140 22.65 -7.76 36.55
C SER A 140 23.07 -8.29 37.92
N ALA A 141 23.35 -9.59 38.03
CA ALA A 141 23.76 -10.22 39.29
C ALA A 141 25.04 -9.58 39.86
N LYS A 142 25.06 -9.20 41.14
CA LYS A 142 26.23 -8.58 41.80
C LYS A 142 27.38 -9.56 42.01
N THR A 143 27.05 -10.79 42.37
CA THR A 143 27.98 -11.88 42.69
C THR A 143 27.43 -13.19 42.12
N ASN A 144 28.18 -14.28 42.25
CA ASN A 144 27.64 -15.61 41.98
C ASN A 144 26.74 -16.02 43.15
N PHE A 145 25.49 -16.40 42.87
CA PHE A 145 24.57 -16.90 43.89
C PHE A 145 23.49 -17.79 43.25
N THR A 146 22.78 -18.57 44.08
CA THR A 146 21.56 -19.25 43.67
C THR A 146 20.37 -18.39 44.10
N THR A 147 19.49 -18.04 43.17
CA THR A 147 18.30 -17.25 43.48
C THR A 147 17.44 -17.97 44.52
N GLY A 148 16.90 -17.25 45.50
CA GLY A 148 16.00 -17.83 46.49
C GLY A 148 14.64 -18.19 45.87
N SER A 149 13.77 -18.81 46.69
CA SER A 149 12.36 -19.01 46.32
C SER A 149 11.58 -17.70 46.12
N VAL A 150 12.11 -16.59 46.65
CA VAL A 150 11.60 -15.23 46.50
C VAL A 150 12.71 -14.33 45.95
N TYR A 151 12.35 -13.40 45.06
CA TYR A 151 13.26 -12.42 44.50
C TYR A 151 13.81 -11.48 45.59
N SER A 152 15.12 -11.18 45.55
CA SER A 152 15.80 -10.26 46.47
C SER A 152 16.67 -9.28 45.71
N ALA A 153 16.26 -8.00 45.68
CA ALA A 153 16.99 -6.92 45.02
C ALA A 153 18.42 -6.70 45.58
N ALA A 154 18.70 -7.18 46.79
CA ALA A 154 20.01 -7.07 47.41
C ALA A 154 21.12 -7.69 46.54
N ASN A 155 20.79 -8.71 45.73
CA ASN A 155 21.75 -9.46 44.92
C ASN A 155 21.90 -8.93 43.48
N TRP A 156 21.20 -7.85 43.11
CA TRP A 156 21.11 -7.36 41.74
C TRP A 156 21.47 -5.88 41.60
N ASN A 157 22.22 -5.53 40.55
CA ASN A 157 22.48 -4.16 40.13
C ASN A 157 21.38 -3.73 39.15
N PRO A 158 20.63 -2.64 39.41
CA PRO A 158 19.65 -2.13 38.46
C PRO A 158 20.34 -1.64 37.18
N SER A 159 19.74 -1.89 36.02
CA SER A 159 20.23 -1.37 34.74
C SER A 159 20.18 0.16 34.70
N THR A 160 21.26 0.78 34.24
CA THR A 160 21.32 2.21 33.92
C THR A 160 20.52 2.58 32.67
N GLN A 161 19.90 1.62 31.97
CA GLN A 161 18.95 1.93 30.88
C GLN A 161 17.60 2.42 31.41
N GLY A 162 17.24 2.10 32.66
CA GLY A 162 16.04 2.63 33.30
C GLY A 162 16.10 4.15 33.51
N THR A 163 17.29 4.71 33.78
CA THR A 163 17.45 6.17 33.92
C THR A 163 17.36 6.89 32.58
N THR A 164 17.71 6.27 31.46
CA THR A 164 17.56 6.90 30.13
C THR A 164 16.12 6.87 29.63
N LEU A 165 15.32 5.84 29.95
CA LEU A 165 13.88 5.83 29.68
C LEU A 165 13.10 6.80 30.59
N ALA A 166 13.46 6.87 31.88
CA ALA A 166 12.87 7.84 32.81
C ALA A 166 13.29 9.29 32.51
N THR A 167 14.51 9.51 31.97
CA THR A 167 14.96 10.84 31.52
C THR A 167 14.35 11.22 30.17
N ALA A 168 14.04 10.24 29.32
CA ALA A 168 13.28 10.47 28.08
C ALA A 168 11.79 10.74 28.34
N SER A 169 11.19 10.12 29.37
CA SER A 169 9.81 10.43 29.78
C SER A 169 9.71 11.75 30.55
N ALA A 170 10.73 12.12 31.33
CA ALA A 170 10.77 13.40 32.03
C ALA A 170 10.99 14.63 31.12
N LYS A 171 11.35 14.43 29.84
CA LYS A 171 11.51 15.53 28.86
C LYS A 171 10.22 15.93 28.13
N ALA A 172 9.08 15.40 28.53
CA ALA A 172 7.78 15.84 28.02
C ALA A 172 6.67 15.84 29.08
N GLU A 173 6.98 16.16 30.34
CA GLU A 173 5.95 16.77 31.18
C GLU A 173 5.68 18.17 30.64
N VAL A 174 4.81 18.24 29.64
CA VAL A 174 4.24 19.49 29.18
C VAL A 174 3.45 20.05 30.36
N ALA A 175 3.99 21.08 31.00
CA ALA A 175 3.32 21.75 32.10
C ALA A 175 1.96 22.28 31.60
N ILE A 176 0.87 21.71 32.12
CA ILE A 176 -0.48 22.17 31.84
C ILE A 176 -0.80 23.26 32.88
N TYR A 177 -1.02 24.48 32.42
CA TYR A 177 -1.34 25.61 33.31
C TYR A 177 -2.85 25.78 33.43
N ASN A 178 -3.35 26.26 34.56
CA ASN A 178 -4.71 26.80 34.57
C ASN A 178 -4.75 28.06 33.69
N TRP A 179 -5.78 28.19 32.85
CA TRP A 179 -6.01 29.43 32.12
C TRP A 179 -6.13 30.59 33.11
N LYS A 180 -5.51 31.71 32.76
CA LYS A 180 -5.56 32.96 33.50
C LYS A 180 -5.97 34.06 32.53
N PRO A 181 -6.84 34.99 32.94
CA PRO A 181 -7.17 36.14 32.11
C PRO A 181 -5.95 37.02 31.88
N ASN A 182 -5.88 37.69 30.73
CA ASN A 182 -4.83 38.66 30.38
C ASN A 182 -3.39 38.12 30.50
N THR A 183 -3.19 36.82 30.28
CA THR A 183 -1.88 36.15 30.40
C THR A 183 -1.34 35.81 29.03
N VAL A 184 -0.05 36.08 28.81
CA VAL A 184 0.64 35.74 27.56
C VAL A 184 0.96 34.24 27.55
N TYR A 185 0.44 33.55 26.54
CA TYR A 185 0.73 32.14 26.28
C TYR A 185 1.54 32.02 24.98
N ALA A 186 2.61 31.23 24.98
CA ALA A 186 3.32 30.89 23.76
C ALA A 186 2.46 29.93 22.90
N ALA A 187 2.71 29.89 21.59
CA ALA A 187 2.12 28.87 20.73
C ALA A 187 2.51 27.47 21.23
N GLY A 188 1.56 26.53 21.24
CA GLY A 188 1.73 25.18 21.79
C GLY A 188 1.61 25.08 23.32
N THR A 189 1.33 26.17 24.04
CA THR A 189 1.11 26.08 25.49
C THR A 189 -0.23 25.40 25.78
N TYR A 190 -0.20 24.38 26.64
CA TYR A 190 -1.39 23.65 27.10
C TYR A 190 -1.94 24.28 28.36
N ILE A 191 -3.27 24.41 28.40
CA ILE A 191 -3.97 24.95 29.56
C ILE A 191 -5.25 24.17 29.87
N ILE A 192 -5.72 24.28 31.11
CA ILE A 192 -7.08 23.89 31.52
C ILE A 192 -7.95 25.14 31.39
N SER A 193 -8.93 25.11 30.48
CA SER A 193 -9.92 26.19 30.34
C SER A 193 -10.83 26.24 31.58
N PRO A 194 -11.40 27.40 31.95
CA PRO A 194 -12.54 27.44 32.87
C PRO A 194 -13.83 27.07 32.11
N PRO A 195 -14.92 26.71 32.82
CA PRO A 195 -16.24 26.55 32.21
C PRO A 195 -16.65 27.82 31.43
N ALA A 196 -17.36 27.64 30.31
CA ALA A 196 -17.82 28.76 29.48
C ALA A 196 -18.58 29.79 30.33
N GLY A 197 -18.19 31.07 30.23
CA GLY A 197 -18.79 32.17 31.00
C GLY A 197 -18.23 32.38 32.42
N SER A 198 -17.26 31.57 32.87
CA SER A 198 -16.58 31.76 34.16
C SER A 198 -15.15 32.26 33.98
N ALA A 199 -14.76 33.29 34.74
CA ALA A 199 -13.39 33.82 34.73
C ALA A 199 -12.46 33.11 35.72
N THR A 200 -12.99 32.35 36.67
CA THR A 200 -12.25 31.91 37.88
C THR A 200 -12.54 30.49 38.36
N ALA A 201 -13.56 29.81 37.84
CA ALA A 201 -13.87 28.44 38.27
C ALA A 201 -12.97 27.40 37.55
N PRO A 202 -12.25 26.53 38.27
CA PRO A 202 -11.56 25.40 37.66
C PRO A 202 -12.57 24.34 37.18
N GLY A 203 -12.43 23.83 35.94
CA GLY A 203 -13.26 22.71 35.46
C GLY A 203 -13.56 22.61 33.95
N GLY A 204 -12.79 23.23 33.06
CA GLY A 204 -12.98 23.10 31.61
C GLY A 204 -11.96 22.16 30.93
N SER A 205 -12.11 21.96 29.62
CA SER A 205 -11.28 21.06 28.80
C SER A 205 -9.82 21.52 28.69
N VAL A 206 -8.92 20.56 28.43
CA VAL A 206 -7.54 20.85 28.02
C VAL A 206 -7.55 21.38 26.58
N VAL A 207 -6.93 22.53 26.38
CA VAL A 207 -6.81 23.21 25.09
C VAL A 207 -5.38 23.70 24.93
N TYR A 208 -4.93 23.87 23.68
CA TYR A 208 -3.61 24.46 23.42
C TYR A 208 -3.73 25.72 22.56
N ARG A 209 -2.78 26.63 22.78
CA ARG A 209 -2.71 27.90 22.04
C ARG A 209 -2.16 27.65 20.64
N ILE A 210 -2.90 27.98 19.58
CA ILE A 210 -2.44 27.82 18.19
C ILE A 210 -1.37 28.87 17.85
N THR A 211 -1.61 30.12 18.23
CA THR A 211 -0.70 31.25 18.00
C THR A 211 -0.43 31.99 19.30
N ALA A 212 0.85 32.32 19.54
CA ALA A 212 1.26 33.02 20.74
C ALA A 212 0.47 34.32 20.93
N GLY A 213 0.07 34.62 22.17
CA GLY A 213 -0.58 35.88 22.47
C GLY A 213 -1.21 35.93 23.85
N THR A 214 -1.78 37.08 24.19
CA THR A 214 -2.47 37.32 25.46
C THR A 214 -3.86 36.70 25.44
N SER A 215 -4.27 35.99 26.49
CA SER A 215 -5.66 35.56 26.68
C SER A 215 -6.59 36.75 26.92
N ALA A 216 -7.86 36.62 26.54
CA ALA A 216 -8.87 37.63 26.86
C ALA A 216 -9.13 37.71 28.38
N SER A 217 -9.90 38.72 28.82
CA SER A 217 -10.31 38.88 30.22
C SER A 217 -11.37 37.86 30.67
N THR A 218 -12.08 37.25 29.71
CA THR A 218 -13.06 36.17 29.92
C THR A 218 -12.76 35.03 28.95
N TRP A 219 -12.97 33.80 29.41
CA TRP A 219 -12.77 32.63 28.56
C TRP A 219 -13.85 32.54 27.49
N SER A 220 -13.43 32.28 26.26
CA SER A 220 -14.29 32.07 25.09
C SER A 220 -13.69 30.95 24.26
N ALA A 221 -14.43 29.85 24.08
CA ALA A 221 -14.03 28.76 23.19
C ALA A 221 -13.97 29.20 21.71
N ASP A 222 -14.67 30.29 21.36
CA ASP A 222 -14.71 30.87 20.01
C ASP A 222 -13.53 31.80 19.71
N ALA A 223 -12.62 32.00 20.66
CA ALA A 223 -11.40 32.74 20.36
C ALA A 223 -10.52 31.89 19.44
N VAL A 224 -10.44 32.27 18.16
CA VAL A 224 -9.72 31.71 16.99
C VAL A 224 -8.29 31.18 17.26
N ASN A 225 -7.75 31.39 18.46
CA ASN A 225 -6.39 31.05 18.87
C ASN A 225 -6.29 29.84 19.81
N TRP A 226 -7.39 29.16 20.14
CA TRP A 226 -7.38 27.96 21.00
C TRP A 226 -7.97 26.76 20.28
N ALA A 227 -7.20 25.68 20.19
CA ALA A 227 -7.68 24.40 19.65
C ALA A 227 -7.99 23.43 20.79
N LEU A 228 -9.14 22.76 20.69
CA LEU A 228 -9.38 21.53 21.46
C LEU A 228 -8.36 20.48 21.01
N THR A 229 -7.80 19.75 21.96
CA THR A 229 -6.89 18.62 21.71
C THR A 229 -7.56 17.42 21.01
N LYS A 230 -8.74 17.59 20.41
CA LYS A 230 -9.52 16.54 19.73
C LYS A 230 -8.90 16.00 18.42
N GLN A 231 -7.63 16.24 18.14
CA GLN A 231 -6.89 15.31 17.28
C GLN A 231 -6.32 14.22 18.17
N MET A 232 -7.14 13.20 18.42
CA MET A 232 -6.66 11.93 18.92
C MET A 232 -5.51 11.48 18.03
N THR A 233 -4.34 11.22 18.60
CA THR A 233 -3.20 10.71 17.82
C THR A 233 -3.63 9.40 17.18
N LYS A 234 -3.54 9.28 15.85
CA LYS A 234 -3.73 8.00 15.17
C LYS A 234 -2.64 7.04 15.64
N ARG A 235 -3.01 5.99 16.37
CA ARG A 235 -2.10 4.98 16.92
C ARG A 235 -1.86 3.82 15.96
N GLY A 236 -2.66 3.71 14.90
CA GLY A 236 -2.49 2.70 13.86
C GLY A 236 -3.20 1.39 14.23
N ARG A 237 -2.61 0.25 13.86
CA ARG A 237 -3.24 -1.07 14.04
C ARG A 237 -3.13 -1.54 15.50
N LEU A 238 -4.21 -2.12 16.03
CA LEU A 238 -4.17 -2.76 17.34
C LEU A 238 -3.38 -4.09 17.23
N PRO A 239 -2.40 -4.37 18.11
CA PRO A 239 -1.71 -5.67 18.15
C PRO A 239 -2.66 -6.84 18.42
N LEU A 240 -2.25 -8.06 18.06
CA LEU A 240 -2.97 -9.28 18.42
C LEU A 240 -2.98 -9.50 19.94
N ASN A 241 -4.01 -10.18 20.45
CA ASN A 241 -4.15 -10.54 21.87
C ASN A 241 -4.16 -9.36 22.85
N VAL A 242 -4.49 -8.15 22.38
CA VAL A 242 -4.65 -6.99 23.27
C VAL A 242 -5.86 -7.20 24.17
N ASP A 243 -5.69 -6.95 25.45
CA ASP A 243 -6.80 -6.84 26.39
C ASP A 243 -7.29 -5.39 26.42
N MET A 244 -8.55 -5.20 26.00
CA MET A 244 -9.21 -3.90 26.01
C MET A 244 -9.25 -3.30 27.42
N ASP A 245 -9.25 -4.10 28.49
CA ASP A 245 -9.25 -3.60 29.86
C ASP A 245 -7.91 -2.95 30.25
N LEU A 246 -6.83 -3.34 29.56
CA LEU A 246 -5.48 -2.82 29.76
C LEU A 246 -5.13 -1.69 28.79
N LEU A 247 -5.89 -1.50 27.70
CA LEU A 247 -5.66 -0.48 26.70
C LEU A 247 -6.06 0.94 27.19
N LYS A 248 -5.11 1.65 27.81
CA LYS A 248 -5.36 2.98 28.41
C LYS A 248 -4.74 4.15 27.67
N THR A 249 -3.90 3.87 26.67
CA THR A 249 -3.17 4.93 25.96
C THR A 249 -4.15 5.69 25.05
N PRO A 250 -4.33 7.01 25.20
CA PRO A 250 -5.26 7.75 24.37
C PRO A 250 -4.86 7.74 22.88
N GLY A 251 -5.85 7.62 22.01
CA GLY A 251 -5.70 7.63 20.56
C GLY A 251 -6.64 6.71 19.80
N ASP A 252 -6.54 6.75 18.48
CA ASP A 252 -7.37 5.97 17.55
C ASP A 252 -6.62 4.72 17.08
N TYR A 253 -7.20 3.55 17.32
CA TYR A 253 -6.68 2.23 16.98
C TYR A 253 -7.60 1.52 15.98
N VAL A 254 -7.02 0.87 14.98
CA VAL A 254 -7.77 0.10 13.97
C VAL A 254 -7.61 -1.39 14.23
N ILE A 255 -8.73 -2.09 14.47
CA ILE A 255 -8.82 -3.55 14.38
C ILE A 255 -9.17 -3.85 12.92
N HIS A 256 -8.20 -4.33 12.15
CA HIS A 256 -8.26 -4.33 10.68
C HIS A 256 -8.75 -5.64 10.06
N ASN A 257 -8.82 -6.74 10.83
CA ASN A 257 -9.32 -8.02 10.36
C ASN A 257 -9.96 -8.83 11.49
N GLN A 258 -10.65 -9.91 11.11
CA GLN A 258 -11.39 -10.76 12.03
C GLN A 258 -10.47 -11.45 13.04
N ALA A 259 -9.32 -11.98 12.61
CA ALA A 259 -8.36 -12.63 13.51
C ALA A 259 -7.87 -11.72 14.65
N THR A 260 -7.65 -10.43 14.37
CA THR A 260 -7.28 -9.45 15.40
C THR A 260 -8.45 -9.24 16.36
N ALA A 261 -9.67 -9.06 15.84
CA ALA A 261 -10.86 -8.92 16.67
C ALA A 261 -11.07 -10.14 17.58
N ASP A 262 -11.02 -11.35 17.03
CA ASP A 262 -11.15 -12.63 17.74
C ASP A 262 -10.13 -12.75 18.87
N SER A 263 -8.88 -12.39 18.61
CA SER A 263 -7.80 -12.43 19.59
C SER A 263 -7.90 -11.35 20.68
N THR A 264 -8.59 -10.22 20.43
CA THR A 264 -8.61 -9.06 21.32
C THR A 264 -9.50 -9.32 22.54
N LEU A 265 -8.93 -9.53 23.73
CA LEU A 265 -9.69 -9.83 24.95
C LEU A 265 -10.56 -8.63 25.38
N ASN A 266 -11.73 -8.93 25.98
CA ASN A 266 -12.69 -7.93 26.49
C ASN A 266 -13.22 -6.92 25.45
N LEU A 267 -13.07 -7.22 24.16
CA LEU A 267 -13.76 -6.54 23.07
C LEU A 267 -15.22 -7.02 23.03
N PRO A 268 -16.22 -6.14 23.16
CA PRO A 268 -17.61 -6.52 23.36
C PRO A 268 -18.21 -7.14 22.11
N VAL A 269 -17.77 -6.67 20.95
CA VAL A 269 -18.16 -7.23 19.65
C VAL A 269 -16.90 -7.52 18.86
N LYS A 270 -16.70 -8.81 18.55
CA LYS A 270 -15.54 -9.34 17.84
C LYS A 270 -15.66 -9.08 16.34
N TYR A 271 -15.60 -7.82 15.94
CA TYR A 271 -15.49 -7.41 14.55
C TYR A 271 -14.31 -6.46 14.36
N PRO A 272 -13.74 -6.41 13.15
CA PRO A 272 -12.87 -5.30 12.83
C PRO A 272 -13.64 -3.98 12.92
N CYS A 273 -12.99 -2.96 13.48
CA CYS A 273 -13.62 -1.74 13.97
C CYS A 273 -12.56 -0.66 14.25
N LEU A 274 -13.02 0.55 14.56
CA LEU A 274 -12.19 1.60 15.16
C LEU A 274 -12.41 1.63 16.67
N ILE A 275 -11.31 1.65 17.40
CA ILE A 275 -11.28 1.84 18.84
C ILE A 275 -10.70 3.23 19.13
N THR A 276 -11.50 4.06 19.78
CA THR A 276 -11.13 5.39 20.24
C THR A 276 -10.96 5.32 21.75
N VAL A 277 -9.72 5.48 22.23
CA VAL A 277 -9.41 5.54 23.67
C VAL A 277 -9.26 7.00 24.06
N GLY A 278 -10.14 7.49 24.93
CA GLY A 278 -10.09 8.82 25.52
C GLY A 278 -9.61 8.78 26.97
N GLY A 279 -8.91 9.84 27.40
CA GLY A 279 -8.59 10.08 28.80
C GLY A 279 -8.84 11.55 29.13
N ASP A 280 -9.74 11.82 30.07
CA ASP A 280 -10.01 13.16 30.59
C ASP A 280 -9.58 13.26 32.06
N VAL A 281 -9.13 14.44 32.48
CA VAL A 281 -8.70 14.71 33.85
C VAL A 281 -9.63 15.78 34.42
N GLU A 282 -10.76 15.35 34.99
CA GLU A 282 -11.67 16.24 35.70
C GLU A 282 -11.32 16.29 37.19
N ALA A 283 -10.83 17.45 37.65
CA ALA A 283 -10.78 17.83 39.06
C ALA A 283 -10.33 16.72 40.04
N SER A 284 -9.14 16.12 39.81
CA SER A 284 -8.49 15.01 40.55
C SER A 284 -8.95 13.57 40.22
N THR A 285 -9.89 13.42 39.30
CA THR A 285 -10.41 12.11 38.85
C THR A 285 -10.03 11.89 37.39
N ILE A 286 -9.31 10.80 37.09
CA ILE A 286 -8.99 10.44 35.70
C ILE A 286 -10.14 9.61 35.16
N ILE A 287 -10.86 10.10 34.15
CA ILE A 287 -11.92 9.37 33.46
C ILE A 287 -11.32 8.80 32.17
N PHE A 288 -11.23 7.48 32.08
CA PHE A 288 -10.93 6.81 30.83
C PHE A 288 -12.25 6.46 30.11
N SER A 289 -12.28 6.66 28.81
CA SER A 289 -13.36 6.21 27.93
C SER A 289 -12.79 5.35 26.81
N GLN A 290 -13.56 4.35 26.41
CA GLN A 290 -13.32 3.61 25.18
C GLN A 290 -14.59 3.63 24.37
N HIS A 291 -14.44 3.93 23.09
CA HIS A 291 -15.49 3.81 22.10
C HIS A 291 -15.08 2.77 21.07
N GLN A 292 -15.97 1.83 20.79
CA GLN A 292 -15.86 0.94 19.65
C GLN A 292 -16.86 1.39 18.60
N TRP A 293 -16.33 1.84 17.47
CA TRP A 293 -17.09 2.17 16.28
C TRP A 293 -17.00 0.99 15.33
N THR A 294 -18.03 0.14 15.35
CA THR A 294 -18.23 -0.88 14.32
C THR A 294 -18.77 -0.17 13.08
N TYR A 295 -18.03 -0.26 11.99
CA TYR A 295 -18.41 0.40 10.74
C TYR A 295 -19.52 -0.43 10.03
N GLY A 296 -20.60 0.25 9.62
CA GLY A 296 -21.81 -0.34 9.05
C GLY A 296 -23.11 0.23 9.64
N ALA A 297 -24.09 0.56 8.80
CA ALA A 297 -25.40 1.04 9.25
C ALA A 297 -26.16 -0.07 9.99
N LYS A 298 -26.70 0.24 11.17
CA LYS A 298 -27.45 -0.71 12.02
C LYS A 298 -28.78 -1.12 11.37
N ALA A 299 -29.03 -2.43 11.35
CA ALA A 299 -30.36 -2.98 11.65
C ALA A 299 -30.51 -3.33 13.15
N ASN A 300 -29.42 -3.66 13.87
CA ASN A 300 -29.46 -4.20 15.24
C ASN A 300 -28.61 -3.42 16.27
N GLY A 301 -28.72 -2.10 16.36
CA GLY A 301 -28.33 -1.47 17.61
C GLY A 301 -26.82 -1.36 17.94
N PHE A 302 -25.82 -1.75 17.12
CA PHE A 302 -24.40 -1.43 17.44
C PHE A 302 -23.61 -0.75 16.31
N GLY A 303 -23.15 0.47 16.59
CA GLY A 303 -22.51 1.42 15.66
C GLY A 303 -21.64 2.44 16.41
N ASP A 304 -21.92 2.61 17.70
CA ASP A 304 -20.99 3.05 18.72
C ASP A 304 -21.27 2.19 19.96
N LEU A 305 -20.24 1.67 20.60
CA LEU A 305 -20.30 1.05 21.93
C LEU A 305 -19.34 1.83 22.80
N GLU A 306 -19.82 2.39 23.90
CA GLU A 306 -18.97 3.09 24.84
C GLU A 306 -18.85 2.33 26.16
N ARG A 307 -17.70 2.46 26.80
CA ARG A 307 -17.54 2.20 28.23
C ARG A 307 -16.64 3.23 28.87
N LYS A 308 -16.85 3.43 30.17
CA LYS A 308 -16.12 4.43 30.96
C LYS A 308 -15.57 3.80 32.22
N ARG A 309 -14.47 4.35 32.71
CA ARG A 309 -13.89 4.03 34.01
C ARG A 309 -13.43 5.31 34.68
N ILE A 310 -13.75 5.43 35.96
CA ILE A 310 -13.38 6.57 36.82
C ILE A 310 -12.22 6.12 37.73
N THR A 311 -11.13 6.87 37.79
CA THR A 311 -9.95 6.57 38.64
C THR A 311 -9.93 7.57 39.80
N ALA A 312 -10.18 7.15 41.05
CA ALA A 312 -9.16 6.51 41.89
C ALA A 312 -9.60 5.27 42.73
N SER A 313 -10.84 4.77 42.66
CA SER A 313 -11.31 3.67 43.55
C SER A 313 -11.87 2.42 42.85
N ALA A 314 -12.15 2.47 41.54
CA ALA A 314 -12.68 1.33 40.80
C ALA A 314 -11.58 0.59 40.02
N THR A 315 -11.43 -0.71 40.25
CA THR A 315 -10.49 -1.59 39.52
C THR A 315 -11.00 -2.01 38.15
N ALA A 316 -12.33 -2.01 37.93
CA ALA A 316 -12.97 -2.53 36.72
C ALA A 316 -13.52 -1.44 35.79
N TRP A 317 -13.59 -1.73 34.49
CA TRP A 317 -14.35 -0.94 33.52
C TRP A 317 -15.84 -1.17 33.70
N ASN A 318 -16.66 -0.14 33.41
CA ASN A 318 -18.09 -0.39 33.24
C ASN A 318 -18.32 -1.34 32.05
N PRO A 319 -19.42 -2.12 32.05
CA PRO A 319 -19.83 -2.86 30.86
C PRO A 319 -19.96 -1.94 29.66
N TRP A 320 -19.67 -2.48 28.47
CA TRP A 320 -19.94 -1.80 27.22
C TRP A 320 -21.45 -1.59 27.06
N ARG A 321 -21.83 -0.40 26.59
CA ARG A 321 -23.23 -0.03 26.31
C ARG A 321 -23.31 0.69 24.97
N ASP A 322 -24.42 0.57 24.27
CA ASP A 322 -24.70 1.46 23.14
C ASP A 322 -25.17 2.81 23.70
N PRO A 323 -24.44 3.92 23.47
CA PRO A 323 -24.86 5.22 23.96
C PRO A 323 -26.21 5.67 23.36
N ASN A 324 -26.68 5.01 22.30
CA ASN A 324 -27.94 5.32 21.60
C ASN A 324 -29.07 4.31 21.86
N GLU A 325 -28.89 3.36 22.78
CA GLU A 325 -29.92 2.34 23.06
C GLU A 325 -31.16 3.01 23.68
N VAL A 326 -32.21 3.18 22.88
CA VAL A 326 -33.57 3.50 23.34
C VAL A 326 -34.31 2.16 23.50
N PRO A 327 -34.98 1.88 24.63
CA PRO A 327 -35.56 0.56 24.89
C PRO A 327 -36.83 0.34 24.04
N GLU A 328 -36.73 -0.31 22.87
CA GLU A 328 -37.86 -0.81 22.06
C GLU A 328 -37.50 -2.17 21.38
N PRO A 329 -38.50 -3.04 21.11
CA PRO A 329 -38.30 -4.49 20.91
C PRO A 329 -37.91 -4.90 19.46
N PRO A 330 -37.30 -6.09 19.25
CA PRO A 330 -36.69 -6.45 17.97
C PRO A 330 -37.64 -7.23 17.04
N GLU A 331 -37.65 -6.86 15.76
CA GLU A 331 -38.06 -7.70 14.61
C GLU A 331 -36.79 -8.30 13.94
N PRO A 332 -36.84 -9.52 13.36
CA PRO A 332 -35.65 -10.19 12.85
C PRO A 332 -35.48 -9.99 11.33
N VAL A 333 -34.39 -9.37 10.86
CA VAL A 333 -34.05 -9.34 9.41
C VAL A 333 -32.53 -9.40 9.14
N VAL A 334 -32.17 -10.42 8.33
CA VAL A 334 -31.06 -10.63 7.37
C VAL A 334 -29.64 -10.14 7.71
N VAL A 335 -28.71 -11.12 7.70
CA VAL A 335 -27.25 -11.01 7.87
C VAL A 335 -26.62 -10.05 6.86
N THR A 336 -25.89 -9.02 7.32
CA THR A 336 -25.17 -8.06 6.46
C THR A 336 -23.79 -8.58 6.04
N THR A 337 -23.50 -8.41 4.75
CA THR A 337 -22.23 -8.66 4.06
C THR A 337 -21.05 -7.82 4.61
N ALA A 338 -19.81 -8.30 4.39
CA ALA A 338 -18.57 -7.69 4.89
C ALA A 338 -18.41 -6.20 4.54
N ASP A 339 -17.95 -5.40 5.51
CA ASP A 339 -17.76 -3.96 5.35
C ASP A 339 -16.60 -3.61 4.40
N VAL A 340 -17.01 -3.01 3.30
CA VAL A 340 -16.18 -2.56 2.18
C VAL A 340 -15.13 -1.54 2.59
N ALA A 341 -15.49 -0.59 3.47
CA ALA A 341 -14.61 0.51 3.84
C ALA A 341 -13.40 0.01 4.65
N MET A 342 -13.62 -1.02 5.47
CA MET A 342 -12.54 -1.62 6.26
C MET A 342 -11.61 -2.50 5.44
N ALA A 343 -12.12 -3.19 4.41
CA ALA A 343 -11.27 -3.92 3.47
C ALA A 343 -10.42 -2.96 2.60
N ASN A 344 -10.96 -1.79 2.25
CA ASN A 344 -10.26 -0.78 1.45
C ASN A 344 -9.12 -0.08 2.21
N ALA A 345 -9.33 0.28 3.48
CA ALA A 345 -8.35 1.05 4.27
C ALA A 345 -6.91 0.47 4.27
N PRO A 346 -6.65 -0.83 4.53
CA PRO A 346 -5.30 -1.39 4.46
C PRO A 346 -4.74 -1.44 3.04
N LEU A 347 -5.59 -1.57 2.01
CA LEU A 347 -5.17 -1.55 0.60
C LEU A 347 -4.75 -0.13 0.18
N LEU A 348 -5.51 0.87 0.62
CA LEU A 348 -5.21 2.28 0.44
C LEU A 348 -3.91 2.68 1.17
N ASP A 349 -3.73 2.21 2.41
CA ASP A 349 -2.50 2.40 3.18
C ASP A 349 -1.30 1.73 2.48
N ALA A 350 -1.45 0.51 1.97
CA ALA A 350 -0.41 -0.15 1.18
C ALA A 350 -0.05 0.65 -0.08
N MET A 351 -1.05 1.14 -0.83
CA MET A 351 -0.84 2.02 -1.98
C MET A 351 -0.06 3.27 -1.58
N ARG A 352 -0.48 3.99 -0.52
CA ARG A 352 0.20 5.19 0.00
C ARG A 352 1.63 4.89 0.42
N GLN A 353 1.84 3.77 1.11
CA GLN A 353 3.15 3.33 1.55
C GLN A 353 4.08 3.11 0.35
N ARG A 354 3.64 2.56 -0.79
CA ARG A 354 4.46 2.44 -2.01
C ARG A 354 5.02 3.75 -2.54
N TYR A 355 4.45 4.90 -2.20
CA TYR A 355 4.97 6.23 -2.58
C TYR A 355 5.75 6.91 -1.45
N GLY A 356 5.90 6.25 -0.29
CA GLY A 356 6.51 6.80 0.91
C GLY A 356 5.64 7.85 1.60
N GLY A 357 4.32 7.77 1.43
CA GLY A 357 3.36 8.77 1.89
C GLY A 357 2.72 9.50 0.71
N VAL A 358 2.89 10.82 0.68
CA VAL A 358 2.33 11.71 -0.35
C VAL A 358 3.35 11.99 -1.45
N VAL A 359 2.85 12.47 -2.60
CA VAL A 359 3.67 13.03 -3.69
C VAL A 359 3.53 14.55 -3.65
N GLY A 360 4.46 15.21 -2.96
CA GLY A 360 4.42 16.66 -2.81
C GLY A 360 4.61 17.40 -4.12
N THR A 361 3.68 18.29 -4.47
CA THR A 361 3.75 19.11 -5.68
C THR A 361 4.28 20.53 -5.42
N GLY A 362 4.34 20.96 -4.15
CA GLY A 362 4.80 22.30 -3.77
C GLY A 362 3.92 23.42 -4.31
N GLY A 363 2.60 23.18 -4.43
CA GLY A 363 1.62 24.14 -4.94
C GLY A 363 1.39 24.05 -6.46
N LEU A 364 2.14 23.20 -7.17
CA LEU A 364 1.96 22.99 -8.60
C LEU A 364 0.71 22.14 -8.88
N GLY A 365 0.07 22.37 -10.02
CA GLY A 365 -0.89 21.43 -10.58
C GLY A 365 -0.23 20.10 -10.93
N ALA A 366 -1.00 19.02 -10.93
CA ALA A 366 -0.53 17.68 -11.26
C ALA A 366 -1.36 17.04 -12.37
N VAL A 367 -0.72 16.41 -13.35
CA VAL A 367 -1.41 15.73 -14.46
C VAL A 367 -0.99 14.28 -14.54
N SER A 368 -1.96 13.39 -14.79
CA SER A 368 -1.71 12.00 -15.19
C SER A 368 -2.39 11.70 -16.53
N ILE A 369 -1.79 10.81 -17.32
CA ILE A 369 -2.41 10.24 -18.52
C ILE A 369 -2.76 8.77 -18.24
N ARG A 370 -4.00 8.41 -18.49
CA ARG A 370 -4.46 7.02 -18.54
C ARG A 370 -4.72 6.60 -19.99
N VAL A 371 -4.36 5.38 -20.31
CA VAL A 371 -4.76 4.71 -21.54
C VAL A 371 -5.59 3.49 -21.22
N ASP A 372 -6.71 3.31 -21.93
CA ASP A 372 -7.63 2.19 -21.72
C ASP A 372 -7.48 1.22 -22.92
N HIS A 373 -7.01 -0.01 -22.64
CA HIS A 373 -6.73 -1.10 -23.61
C HIS A 373 -6.00 -0.64 -24.91
N GLY A 374 -6.11 -1.39 -26.03
CA GLY A 374 -5.53 -1.02 -27.32
C GLY A 374 -4.00 -1.11 -27.38
N ASP A 375 -3.42 -2.20 -26.88
CA ASP A 375 -1.98 -2.33 -26.64
C ASP A 375 -1.10 -2.20 -27.90
N VAL A 376 -1.60 -2.52 -29.10
CA VAL A 376 -0.88 -2.33 -30.37
C VAL A 376 -0.62 -0.84 -30.62
N ASN A 377 -1.66 0.00 -30.53
CA ASN A 377 -1.49 1.43 -30.72
C ASN A 377 -0.77 2.08 -29.53
N LEU A 378 -0.86 1.50 -28.33
CA LEU A 378 -0.01 1.91 -27.21
C LEU A 378 1.47 1.75 -27.56
N ARG A 379 1.86 0.57 -28.07
CA ARG A 379 3.24 0.28 -28.52
C ARG A 379 3.67 1.15 -29.69
N ASP A 380 2.80 1.30 -30.70
CA ASP A 380 3.20 1.85 -32.00
C ASP A 380 3.02 3.36 -32.12
N LYS A 381 2.15 3.96 -31.29
CA LYS A 381 1.83 5.40 -31.37
C LYS A 381 2.09 6.14 -30.06
N VAL A 382 1.59 5.62 -28.93
CA VAL A 382 1.65 6.34 -27.64
C VAL A 382 3.06 6.31 -27.04
N LEU A 383 3.66 5.12 -26.87
CA LEU A 383 4.99 4.97 -26.26
C LEU A 383 6.12 5.68 -27.03
N PRO A 384 6.14 5.70 -28.38
CA PRO A 384 7.09 6.49 -29.15
C PRO A 384 6.97 8.01 -28.92
N ILE A 385 5.81 8.49 -28.48
CA ILE A 385 5.58 9.89 -28.14
C ILE A 385 5.95 10.17 -26.69
N THR A 386 5.43 9.39 -25.74
CA THR A 386 5.61 9.63 -24.29
C THR A 386 6.99 9.22 -23.79
N GLY A 387 7.55 8.12 -24.30
CA GLY A 387 8.83 7.54 -23.86
C GLY A 387 10.02 8.49 -23.99
N PRO A 388 10.28 9.09 -25.17
CA PRO A 388 11.39 10.03 -25.34
C PRO A 388 11.29 11.30 -24.48
N ARG A 389 10.09 11.66 -24.04
CA ARG A 389 9.80 12.82 -23.18
C ARG A 389 9.69 12.46 -21.71
N ASP A 390 9.81 11.18 -21.41
CA ASP A 390 9.59 10.59 -20.09
C ASP A 390 8.26 11.06 -19.46
N VAL A 391 7.17 11.08 -20.22
CA VAL A 391 5.84 11.42 -19.71
C VAL A 391 5.19 10.15 -19.14
N PRO A 392 4.84 10.13 -17.84
CA PRO A 392 4.27 8.94 -17.22
C PRO A 392 2.85 8.66 -17.72
N ILE A 393 2.58 7.38 -17.92
CA ILE A 393 1.25 6.88 -18.30
C ILE A 393 0.83 5.71 -17.43
N SER A 394 -0.47 5.59 -17.21
CA SER A 394 -1.10 4.41 -16.59
C SER A 394 -1.92 3.66 -17.64
N SER A 395 -1.81 2.34 -17.71
CA SER A 395 -2.59 1.50 -18.62
C SER A 395 -3.65 0.69 -17.87
N ALA A 396 -4.91 0.83 -18.26
CA ALA A 396 -6.03 0.05 -17.78
C ALA A 396 -6.17 -1.23 -18.61
N ILE A 397 -5.98 -2.39 -17.97
CA ILE A 397 -5.86 -3.68 -18.67
C ILE A 397 -7.05 -4.59 -18.38
N ASN A 398 -7.55 -5.21 -19.46
CA ASN A 398 -8.46 -6.34 -19.43
C ASN A 398 -7.70 -7.65 -19.67
N PRO A 399 -7.43 -8.47 -18.64
CA PRO A 399 -6.54 -9.62 -18.76
C PRO A 399 -7.20 -10.86 -19.36
N GLY A 400 -8.51 -10.86 -19.58
CA GLY A 400 -9.24 -12.01 -20.12
C GLY A 400 -8.80 -12.34 -21.54
N GLN A 401 -8.60 -13.64 -21.82
CA GLN A 401 -8.05 -14.11 -23.10
C GLN A 401 -8.82 -13.58 -24.31
N THR A 402 -10.15 -13.59 -24.26
CA THR A 402 -11.00 -13.09 -25.35
C THR A 402 -10.80 -11.60 -25.65
N ARG A 403 -10.33 -10.80 -24.67
CA ARG A 403 -9.92 -9.40 -24.88
C ARG A 403 -8.52 -9.28 -25.41
N LEU A 404 -7.59 -10.10 -24.94
CA LEU A 404 -6.22 -10.12 -25.44
C LEU A 404 -6.12 -10.61 -26.90
N ASP A 405 -7.09 -11.41 -27.34
CA ASP A 405 -7.20 -11.90 -28.72
C ASP A 405 -7.77 -10.86 -29.70
N LEU A 406 -8.24 -9.70 -29.21
CA LEU A 406 -8.72 -8.64 -30.10
C LEU A 406 -7.57 -8.08 -30.96
N PRO A 407 -7.85 -7.66 -32.21
CA PRO A 407 -6.83 -7.10 -33.10
C PRO A 407 -6.05 -5.92 -32.49
N GLU A 408 -6.69 -5.13 -31.62
CA GLU A 408 -6.06 -3.98 -30.96
C GLU A 408 -4.99 -4.38 -29.92
N ASN A 409 -4.89 -5.67 -29.55
CA ASN A 409 -3.92 -6.21 -28.61
C ASN A 409 -2.97 -7.24 -29.26
N ALA A 410 -3.19 -7.56 -30.54
CA ALA A 410 -2.49 -8.62 -31.25
C ALA A 410 -0.96 -8.41 -31.28
N GLY A 411 -0.21 -9.44 -30.90
CA GLY A 411 1.26 -9.41 -30.92
C GLY A 411 1.89 -8.62 -29.78
N VAL A 412 1.13 -8.23 -28.75
CA VAL A 412 1.67 -7.71 -27.48
C VAL A 412 1.61 -8.81 -26.42
N SER A 413 2.76 -9.20 -25.89
CA SER A 413 2.90 -10.23 -24.87
C SER A 413 2.77 -9.68 -23.44
N TRP A 414 2.68 -10.58 -22.46
CA TRP A 414 2.81 -10.19 -21.04
C TRP A 414 4.21 -9.66 -20.70
N ALA A 415 5.25 -10.15 -21.40
CA ALA A 415 6.61 -9.66 -21.23
C ALA A 415 6.74 -8.20 -21.71
N ASP A 416 6.05 -7.80 -22.78
CA ASP A 416 6.00 -6.41 -23.24
C ASP A 416 5.35 -5.51 -22.19
N ARG A 417 4.18 -5.91 -21.67
CA ARG A 417 3.47 -5.17 -20.61
C ARG A 417 4.32 -5.06 -19.35
N MET A 418 4.99 -6.13 -18.94
CA MET A 418 5.89 -6.11 -17.79
C MET A 418 7.10 -5.18 -18.03
N ASN A 419 7.65 -5.17 -19.24
CA ASN A 419 8.74 -4.28 -19.62
C ASN A 419 8.30 -2.81 -19.60
N TRP A 420 7.08 -2.49 -20.04
CA TRP A 420 6.50 -1.15 -19.94
C TRP A 420 6.38 -0.71 -18.48
N ASN A 421 5.93 -1.59 -17.59
CA ASN A 421 5.92 -1.30 -16.16
C ASN A 421 7.33 -1.03 -15.64
N THR A 422 8.21 -2.00 -15.81
CA THR A 422 9.54 -1.99 -15.18
C THR A 422 10.42 -0.87 -15.73
N ASN A 423 10.53 -0.71 -17.05
CA ASN A 423 11.52 0.16 -17.71
C ASN A 423 10.96 1.47 -18.28
N TYR A 424 9.63 1.62 -18.36
CA TYR A 424 8.98 2.88 -18.74
C TYR A 424 8.20 3.51 -17.58
N GLY A 425 8.15 2.86 -16.41
CA GLY A 425 7.38 3.34 -15.26
C GLY A 425 5.87 3.33 -15.49
N MET A 426 5.39 2.55 -16.45
CA MET A 426 3.96 2.49 -16.71
C MET A 426 3.25 1.85 -15.53
N GLN A 427 2.25 2.53 -14.97
CA GLN A 427 1.40 1.89 -13.97
C GLN A 427 0.30 1.08 -14.64
N HIS A 428 0.18 -0.20 -14.30
CA HIS A 428 -0.95 -1.01 -14.74
C HIS A 428 -2.08 -0.95 -13.70
N VAL A 429 -3.31 -0.77 -14.17
CA VAL A 429 -4.52 -0.72 -13.33
C VAL A 429 -5.52 -1.77 -13.83
N GLY A 430 -6.30 -2.35 -12.91
CA GLY A 430 -7.34 -3.30 -13.29
C GLY A 430 -8.47 -2.61 -14.04
N HIS A 431 -9.04 -3.26 -15.06
CA HIS A 431 -10.10 -2.65 -15.88
C HIS A 431 -11.29 -3.59 -16.15
N GLY A 432 -11.46 -4.64 -15.36
CA GLY A 432 -12.40 -5.73 -15.65
C GLY A 432 -11.69 -6.90 -16.33
N MET A 433 -12.26 -8.10 -16.30
CA MET A 433 -11.71 -9.30 -16.95
C MET A 433 -11.90 -9.20 -18.46
N PHE A 434 -13.15 -9.02 -18.89
CA PHE A 434 -13.53 -9.04 -20.30
C PHE A 434 -14.19 -7.73 -20.74
N HIS A 435 -14.20 -6.70 -19.88
CA HIS A 435 -14.87 -5.43 -20.20
C HIS A 435 -16.33 -5.70 -20.63
N THR A 436 -16.98 -6.63 -19.92
CA THR A 436 -18.38 -7.01 -20.14
C THR A 436 -19.21 -6.73 -18.91
N ASP A 437 -20.52 -6.56 -19.14
CA ASP A 437 -21.48 -6.35 -18.08
C ASP A 437 -21.74 -7.65 -17.29
N ALA A 438 -22.04 -7.51 -16.00
CA ALA A 438 -22.42 -8.63 -15.15
C ALA A 438 -23.52 -8.21 -14.17
N THR A 439 -24.60 -8.98 -14.10
CA THR A 439 -25.76 -8.68 -13.23
C THR A 439 -25.76 -9.47 -11.92
N THR A 440 -24.92 -10.50 -11.81
CA THR A 440 -24.84 -11.37 -10.63
C THR A 440 -23.53 -11.16 -9.89
N THR A 441 -23.51 -11.38 -8.57
CA THR A 441 -22.28 -11.34 -7.77
C THR A 441 -21.19 -12.22 -8.37
N ALA A 442 -21.52 -13.45 -8.81
CA ALA A 442 -20.53 -14.35 -9.40
C ALA A 442 -19.90 -13.77 -10.68
N GLY A 443 -20.71 -13.21 -11.59
CA GLY A 443 -20.20 -12.57 -12.80
C GLY A 443 -19.37 -11.32 -12.49
N MET A 444 -19.80 -10.51 -11.51
CA MET A 444 -19.03 -9.35 -11.06
C MET A 444 -17.72 -9.76 -10.39
N THR A 445 -17.67 -10.88 -9.66
CA THR A 445 -16.42 -11.41 -9.08
C THR A 445 -15.42 -11.77 -10.18
N VAL A 446 -15.87 -12.43 -11.26
CA VAL A 446 -15.01 -12.73 -12.41
C VAL A 446 -14.44 -11.45 -13.01
N GLU A 447 -15.31 -10.46 -13.29
CA GLU A 447 -14.89 -9.20 -13.89
C GLU A 447 -13.97 -8.38 -12.97
N LEU A 448 -14.31 -8.22 -11.70
CA LEU A 448 -13.73 -7.22 -10.83
C LEU A 448 -12.64 -7.77 -9.88
N VAL A 449 -12.72 -9.05 -9.51
CA VAL A 449 -11.82 -9.66 -8.52
C VAL A 449 -10.83 -10.59 -9.20
N ASP A 450 -11.32 -11.55 -9.98
CA ASP A 450 -10.48 -12.57 -10.61
C ASP A 450 -9.54 -11.97 -11.66
N SER A 451 -9.95 -10.86 -12.29
CA SER A 451 -9.08 -10.08 -13.18
C SER A 451 -7.81 -9.60 -12.48
N LYS A 452 -7.88 -9.18 -11.21
CA LYS A 452 -6.70 -8.81 -10.42
C LYS A 452 -5.77 -9.99 -10.21
N ALA A 453 -6.33 -11.16 -9.89
CA ALA A 453 -5.54 -12.38 -9.66
C ALA A 453 -4.80 -12.77 -10.94
N LEU A 454 -5.48 -12.74 -12.10
CA LEU A 454 -4.87 -13.05 -13.39
C LEU A 454 -3.78 -12.04 -13.78
N LEU A 455 -4.00 -10.74 -13.53
CA LEU A 455 -2.98 -9.70 -13.72
C LEU A 455 -1.73 -9.97 -12.88
N LYS A 456 -1.90 -10.30 -11.59
CA LYS A 456 -0.77 -10.65 -10.71
C LYS A 456 -0.04 -11.92 -11.15
N ALA A 457 -0.76 -12.92 -11.64
CA ALA A 457 -0.16 -14.16 -12.13
C ALA A 457 0.72 -13.91 -13.37
N ASN A 458 0.23 -13.11 -14.33
CA ASN A 458 0.95 -12.82 -15.56
C ASN A 458 2.01 -11.71 -15.41
N MET A 459 1.85 -10.83 -14.42
CA MET A 459 2.77 -9.73 -14.14
C MET A 459 3.18 -9.70 -12.66
N PRO A 460 3.92 -10.72 -12.17
CA PRO A 460 4.18 -10.92 -10.74
C PRO A 460 5.05 -9.85 -10.09
N THR A 461 5.80 -9.08 -10.89
CA THR A 461 6.65 -7.99 -10.39
C THR A 461 5.98 -6.61 -10.45
N ALA A 462 4.74 -6.50 -10.92
CA ALA A 462 3.97 -5.27 -10.95
C ALA A 462 3.03 -5.15 -9.73
N SER A 463 2.64 -3.92 -9.38
CA SER A 463 1.56 -3.66 -8.41
C SER A 463 0.24 -3.38 -9.15
N PHE A 464 -0.88 -3.71 -8.50
CA PHE A 464 -2.23 -3.50 -9.01
C PHE A 464 -3.09 -2.88 -7.91
N ASP A 465 -2.75 -1.66 -7.52
CA ASP A 465 -3.40 -0.99 -6.37
C ASP A 465 -4.70 -0.27 -6.76
N MET A 466 -4.93 -0.03 -8.06
CA MET A 466 -6.08 0.70 -8.56
C MET A 466 -6.96 -0.09 -9.53
N PHE A 467 -8.23 0.29 -9.56
CA PHE A 467 -9.20 -0.13 -10.57
C PHE A 467 -9.71 1.07 -11.37
N ALA A 468 -9.73 0.96 -12.70
CA ALA A 468 -10.38 1.91 -13.58
C ALA A 468 -11.74 1.33 -13.99
N VAL A 469 -12.84 2.04 -13.69
CA VAL A 469 -14.20 1.58 -14.02
C VAL A 469 -14.38 1.52 -15.54
N ALA A 470 -14.61 0.31 -16.05
CA ALA A 470 -14.90 0.08 -17.47
C ALA A 470 -16.28 0.61 -17.85
N GLY A 471 -16.36 1.20 -19.05
CA GLY A 471 -17.64 1.52 -19.67
C GLY A 471 -18.24 0.26 -20.27
N VAL A 472 -19.16 -0.40 -19.57
CA VAL A 472 -19.82 -1.62 -20.07
C VAL A 472 -21.23 -1.30 -20.61
N GLY A 473 -21.71 -2.12 -21.55
CA GLY A 473 -23.10 -2.06 -22.00
C GLY A 473 -24.08 -2.65 -20.98
N GLY A 474 -25.38 -2.75 -21.34
CA GLY A 474 -26.36 -3.49 -20.54
C GLY A 474 -26.83 -2.77 -19.27
N THR A 475 -26.88 -3.51 -18.17
CA THR A 475 -27.30 -3.05 -16.83
C THR A 475 -26.23 -2.24 -16.11
N GLY A 476 -24.99 -2.33 -16.57
CA GLY A 476 -23.91 -1.55 -16.02
C GLY A 476 -23.47 -2.00 -14.63
N PHE A 477 -23.14 -3.27 -14.46
CA PHE A 477 -22.89 -3.94 -13.19
C PHE A 477 -24.02 -3.74 -12.20
N ASN A 478 -25.26 -3.96 -12.67
CA ASN A 478 -26.48 -3.75 -11.89
C ASN A 478 -26.61 -2.31 -11.36
N GLY A 479 -26.43 -1.32 -12.25
CA GLY A 479 -26.57 0.11 -11.94
C GLY A 479 -25.31 0.79 -11.40
N TRP A 480 -24.19 0.10 -11.28
CA TRP A 480 -22.90 0.68 -10.87
C TRP A 480 -22.13 1.36 -12.01
N THR A 481 -22.71 1.51 -13.20
CA THR A 481 -22.08 2.21 -14.33
C THR A 481 -22.31 3.72 -14.25
N GLY A 482 -21.35 4.48 -14.76
CA GLY A 482 -21.34 5.94 -14.65
C GLY A 482 -20.76 6.45 -13.34
N THR A 483 -20.87 5.72 -12.21
CA THR A 483 -20.19 6.05 -10.93
C THR A 483 -20.14 7.56 -10.60
N SER A 484 -21.26 8.23 -10.81
CA SER A 484 -21.35 9.70 -10.89
C SER A 484 -21.81 10.38 -9.61
N THR A 485 -22.15 9.57 -8.61
CA THR A 485 -22.57 10.01 -7.27
C THR A 485 -21.82 9.23 -6.19
N PRO A 486 -21.61 9.81 -4.98
CA PRO A 486 -20.93 9.12 -3.88
C PRO A 486 -21.56 7.79 -3.48
N GLU A 487 -22.88 7.64 -3.64
CA GLU A 487 -23.63 6.42 -3.29
C GLU A 487 -23.18 5.22 -4.11
N HIS A 488 -22.69 5.43 -5.34
CA HIS A 488 -22.09 4.36 -6.15
C HIS A 488 -20.84 3.76 -5.51
N PHE A 489 -20.23 4.41 -4.52
CA PHE A 489 -19.09 3.87 -3.76
C PHE A 489 -19.48 3.40 -2.37
N GLY A 490 -20.78 3.31 -2.09
CA GLY A 490 -21.35 2.78 -0.86
C GLY A 490 -21.71 1.29 -0.94
N PRO A 491 -22.20 0.73 0.17
CA PRO A 491 -22.55 -0.70 0.27
C PRO A 491 -23.77 -1.11 -0.57
N GLY A 492 -24.52 -0.15 -1.12
CA GLY A 492 -25.70 -0.42 -1.96
C GLY A 492 -25.38 -1.02 -3.33
N PHE A 493 -24.11 -1.01 -3.75
CA PHE A 493 -23.67 -1.53 -5.04
C PHE A 493 -22.65 -2.64 -4.85
N GLU A 494 -23.01 -3.86 -5.26
CA GLU A 494 -22.16 -5.04 -5.10
C GLU A 494 -20.82 -4.90 -5.84
N ALA A 495 -20.84 -4.32 -7.04
CA ALA A 495 -19.61 -4.08 -7.81
C ALA A 495 -18.64 -3.11 -7.09
N ALA A 496 -19.18 -2.05 -6.47
CA ALA A 496 -18.41 -1.14 -5.62
C ALA A 496 -17.76 -1.90 -4.47
N ARG A 497 -18.53 -2.77 -3.81
CA ARG A 497 -18.05 -3.60 -2.72
C ARG A 497 -16.89 -4.49 -3.14
N LEU A 498 -17.04 -5.19 -4.26
CA LEU A 498 -16.01 -6.09 -4.78
C LEU A 498 -14.72 -5.32 -5.14
N VAL A 499 -14.84 -4.16 -5.79
CA VAL A 499 -13.68 -3.35 -6.16
C VAL A 499 -12.99 -2.78 -4.93
N LEU A 500 -13.71 -2.12 -4.03
CA LEU A 500 -13.10 -1.48 -2.86
C LEU A 500 -12.54 -2.50 -1.85
N ALA A 501 -13.07 -3.72 -1.81
CA ALA A 501 -12.48 -4.81 -1.03
C ALA A 501 -11.18 -5.38 -1.63
N ASN A 502 -10.87 -5.08 -2.89
CA ASN A 502 -9.74 -5.65 -3.61
C ASN A 502 -8.73 -4.62 -4.09
N TYR A 503 -9.08 -3.35 -4.22
CA TYR A 503 -8.21 -2.27 -4.68
C TYR A 503 -8.13 -1.15 -3.63
N GLY A 504 -7.01 -0.43 -3.60
CA GLY A 504 -6.81 0.72 -2.72
C GLY A 504 -7.58 1.95 -3.18
N ALA A 505 -7.71 2.16 -4.49
CA ALA A 505 -8.52 3.22 -5.05
C ALA A 505 -9.19 2.83 -6.38
N CYS A 506 -10.27 3.54 -6.73
CA CYS A 506 -11.04 3.33 -7.95
C CYS A 506 -11.36 4.66 -8.65
N THR A 507 -11.29 4.71 -9.98
CA THR A 507 -11.74 5.89 -10.75
C THR A 507 -13.26 5.96 -10.85
N GLY A 508 -13.82 7.05 -11.38
CA GLY A 508 -15.24 7.09 -11.74
C GLY A 508 -15.59 8.32 -12.56
N TYR A 509 -16.82 8.80 -12.41
CA TYR A 509 -17.30 10.02 -13.08
C TYR A 509 -18.07 10.92 -12.11
N LEU A 510 -17.62 11.01 -10.85
CA LEU A 510 -18.20 11.92 -9.85
C LEU A 510 -18.23 13.35 -10.40
N THR A 511 -19.43 13.92 -10.47
CA THR A 511 -19.59 15.28 -11.01
C THR A 511 -18.83 16.29 -10.16
N GLY A 512 -18.20 17.27 -10.81
CA GLY A 512 -17.42 18.31 -10.12
C GLY A 512 -16.01 17.89 -9.67
N THR A 513 -15.58 16.65 -9.97
CA THR A 513 -14.24 16.14 -9.58
C THR A 513 -13.22 16.14 -10.71
N LYS A 514 -13.47 16.87 -11.82
CA LYS A 514 -12.53 17.00 -12.95
C LYS A 514 -11.16 17.47 -12.47
N TYR A 515 -11.18 18.56 -11.69
CA TYR A 515 -10.01 19.15 -11.06
C TYR A 515 -9.98 18.70 -9.61
N ARG A 516 -9.03 17.82 -9.30
CA ARG A 516 -8.94 17.14 -8.02
C ARG A 516 -8.25 18.00 -6.99
N LEU A 517 -8.70 17.91 -5.75
CA LEU A 517 -7.96 18.49 -4.64
C LEU A 517 -6.68 17.69 -4.41
N LEU A 518 -5.54 18.38 -4.38
CA LEU A 518 -4.24 17.78 -4.09
C LEU A 518 -3.92 17.92 -2.60
N ASP A 519 -4.47 17.04 -1.78
CA ASP A 519 -4.29 17.02 -0.33
C ASP A 519 -3.70 15.70 0.21
N GLY A 520 -3.18 14.86 -0.69
CA GLY A 520 -2.59 13.57 -0.34
C GLY A 520 -3.59 12.52 0.15
N ASN A 521 -4.91 12.78 0.04
CA ASN A 521 -5.97 11.86 0.44
C ASN A 521 -6.72 11.34 -0.79
N PRO A 522 -6.44 10.10 -1.22
CA PRO A 522 -7.15 9.50 -2.35
C PRO A 522 -8.65 9.43 -2.12
N ARG A 523 -9.42 9.78 -3.15
CA ARG A 523 -10.88 9.67 -3.20
C ARG A 523 -11.27 8.71 -4.32
N ASN A 524 -12.28 7.90 -4.07
CA ASN A 524 -12.82 7.01 -5.09
C ASN A 524 -13.79 7.77 -5.99
N GLY A 525 -13.83 7.40 -7.26
CA GLY A 525 -14.83 7.89 -8.21
C GLY A 525 -14.46 9.18 -8.93
N GLU A 526 -13.26 9.71 -8.71
CA GLU A 526 -12.86 10.97 -9.36
C GLU A 526 -12.84 10.85 -10.89
N TRP A 527 -13.29 11.92 -11.54
CA TRP A 527 -13.48 12.01 -12.98
C TRP A 527 -12.16 12.26 -13.74
N HIS A 528 -12.22 12.12 -15.06
CA HIS A 528 -11.11 12.34 -15.99
C HIS A 528 -11.62 13.04 -17.27
N LYS A 529 -10.74 13.70 -18.01
CA LYS A 529 -11.03 14.25 -19.34
C LYS A 529 -10.71 13.19 -20.40
N THR A 530 -11.73 12.68 -21.07
CA THR A 530 -11.57 11.81 -22.25
C THR A 530 -11.10 12.62 -23.46
N MET A 531 -10.12 12.08 -24.20
CA MET A 531 -9.49 12.74 -25.35
C MET A 531 -9.84 12.09 -26.69
N ASP A 532 -10.61 11.00 -26.72
CA ASP A 532 -10.86 10.21 -27.94
C ASP A 532 -11.34 11.04 -29.13
N ASN A 533 -12.17 12.04 -28.89
CA ASN A 533 -12.82 12.87 -29.91
C ASN A 533 -12.25 14.30 -29.97
N VAL A 534 -11.07 14.53 -29.39
CA VAL A 534 -10.42 15.85 -29.41
C VAL A 534 -9.86 16.10 -30.81
N LEU A 535 -10.33 17.18 -31.44
CA LEU A 535 -9.92 17.60 -32.79
C LEU A 535 -8.90 18.74 -32.79
N ASP A 536 -8.66 19.34 -31.63
CA ASP A 536 -7.71 20.43 -31.43
C ASP A 536 -6.96 20.24 -30.11
N ALA A 537 -5.63 20.20 -30.17
CA ALA A 537 -4.78 20.06 -28.98
C ALA A 537 -5.03 21.19 -27.97
N GLN A 538 -5.39 22.39 -28.44
CA GLN A 538 -5.61 23.55 -27.57
C GLN A 538 -6.73 23.31 -26.56
N GLU A 539 -7.76 22.52 -26.90
CA GLU A 539 -8.84 22.16 -25.99
C GLU A 539 -8.31 21.46 -24.72
N VAL A 540 -7.40 20.49 -24.89
CA VAL A 540 -6.82 19.75 -23.77
C VAL A 540 -5.76 20.59 -23.06
N ILE A 541 -4.99 21.39 -23.80
CA ILE A 541 -4.01 22.31 -23.23
C ILE A 541 -4.69 23.34 -22.30
N ASP A 542 -5.86 23.86 -22.65
CA ASP A 542 -6.60 24.79 -21.79
C ASP A 542 -7.09 24.12 -20.50
N GLU A 543 -7.50 22.85 -20.57
CA GLU A 543 -7.82 22.04 -19.39
C GLU A 543 -6.60 21.85 -18.46
N ILE A 544 -5.42 21.60 -19.04
CA ILE A 544 -4.16 21.49 -18.30
C ILE A 544 -3.80 22.84 -17.64
N LYS A 545 -3.88 23.94 -18.38
CA LYS A 545 -3.62 25.30 -17.86
C LYS A 545 -4.56 25.65 -16.71
N MET A 546 -5.82 25.23 -16.77
CA MET A 546 -6.77 25.41 -15.67
C MET A 546 -6.32 24.65 -14.41
N ALA A 547 -5.92 23.38 -14.56
CA ALA A 547 -5.39 22.60 -13.44
C ALA A 547 -4.13 23.24 -12.84
N GLN A 548 -3.21 23.77 -13.67
CA GLN A 548 -2.04 24.53 -13.23
C GLN A 548 -2.43 25.77 -12.43
N ALA A 549 -3.35 26.60 -12.96
CA ALA A 549 -3.78 27.84 -12.32
C ALA A 549 -4.45 27.59 -10.95
N MET A 550 -5.13 26.45 -10.79
CA MET A 550 -5.79 26.06 -9.55
C MET A 550 -4.87 25.33 -8.55
N GLY A 551 -3.67 24.90 -8.96
CA GLY A 551 -2.87 23.96 -8.18
C GLY A 551 -3.59 22.62 -7.96
N ALA A 552 -4.39 22.20 -8.93
CA ALA A 552 -5.28 21.05 -8.85
C ALA A 552 -4.75 19.86 -9.68
N GLY A 553 -5.33 18.68 -9.44
CA GLY A 553 -5.05 17.48 -10.21
C GLY A 553 -5.94 17.33 -11.43
N LEU A 554 -5.41 16.86 -12.56
CA LEU A 554 -6.19 16.50 -13.75
C LEU A 554 -5.75 15.13 -14.28
N GLN A 555 -6.71 14.24 -14.49
CA GLN A 555 -6.48 13.00 -15.21
C GLN A 555 -6.99 13.12 -16.64
N LEU A 556 -6.12 12.85 -17.61
CA LEU A 556 -6.47 12.68 -19.01
C LEU A 556 -6.67 11.19 -19.30
N MET A 557 -7.59 10.85 -20.20
CA MET A 557 -7.77 9.48 -20.68
C MET A 557 -7.90 9.44 -22.20
N VAL A 558 -7.28 8.45 -22.83
CA VAL A 558 -7.50 8.13 -24.25
C VAL A 558 -7.50 6.62 -24.46
N HIS A 559 -8.33 6.13 -25.36
CA HIS A 559 -8.19 4.78 -25.89
C HIS A 559 -7.17 4.81 -27.03
N PRO A 560 -6.02 4.12 -26.94
CA PRO A 560 -5.04 4.10 -28.02
C PRO A 560 -5.61 3.64 -29.37
N SER A 561 -6.60 2.73 -29.36
CA SER A 561 -7.30 2.28 -30.56
C SER A 561 -8.17 3.36 -31.23
N ARG A 562 -8.41 4.50 -30.55
CA ARG A 562 -9.08 5.68 -31.10
C ARG A 562 -8.14 6.69 -31.76
N ILE A 563 -6.82 6.57 -31.55
CA ILE A 563 -5.85 7.44 -32.20
C ILE A 563 -5.73 7.10 -33.69
N ASP A 564 -6.01 8.08 -34.55
CA ASP A 564 -6.15 7.97 -36.01
C ASP A 564 -7.23 6.97 -36.44
N TYR A 565 -8.30 6.81 -35.65
CA TYR A 565 -9.39 5.88 -35.98
C TYR A 565 -10.23 6.34 -37.19
N GLY A 566 -10.28 7.65 -37.44
CA GLY A 566 -11.00 8.26 -38.56
C GLY A 566 -11.32 9.72 -38.29
N GLU A 567 -12.15 10.31 -39.16
CA GLU A 567 -12.70 11.65 -38.93
C GLU A 567 -13.48 11.70 -37.61
N GLY A 568 -13.32 12.78 -36.83
CA GLY A 568 -13.98 12.92 -35.53
C GLY A 568 -13.20 12.37 -34.34
N TYR A 569 -11.99 11.81 -34.56
CA TYR A 569 -11.13 11.26 -33.51
C TYR A 569 -9.78 11.97 -33.43
N ILE A 570 -9.15 11.87 -32.25
CA ILE A 570 -7.80 12.40 -32.01
C ILE A 570 -6.77 11.77 -32.96
N THR A 571 -5.88 12.59 -33.48
CA THR A 571 -4.77 12.13 -34.32
C THR A 571 -3.49 11.98 -33.51
N THR A 572 -2.54 11.19 -34.03
CA THR A 572 -1.20 11.05 -33.46
C THR A 572 -0.51 12.42 -33.31
N ALA A 573 -0.72 13.33 -34.26
CA ALA A 573 -0.16 14.68 -34.22
C ALA A 573 -0.73 15.53 -33.06
N ILE A 574 -2.05 15.51 -32.88
CA ILE A 574 -2.72 16.21 -31.76
C ILE A 574 -2.27 15.64 -30.43
N PHE A 575 -2.23 14.31 -30.29
CA PHE A 575 -1.74 13.67 -29.07
C PHE A 575 -0.28 14.06 -28.79
N GLN A 576 0.58 14.09 -29.82
CA GLN A 576 1.96 14.51 -29.68
C GLN A 576 2.09 15.97 -29.22
N GLU A 577 1.26 16.88 -29.71
CA GLU A 577 1.25 18.28 -29.29
C GLU A 577 0.89 18.43 -27.80
N ILE A 578 -0.12 17.69 -27.33
CA ILE A 578 -0.50 17.65 -25.91
C ILE A 578 0.67 17.12 -25.05
N VAL A 579 1.31 16.03 -25.48
CA VAL A 579 2.44 15.44 -24.72
C VAL A 579 3.68 16.34 -24.74
N ASN A 580 3.96 17.04 -25.85
CA ASN A 580 5.00 18.06 -25.91
C ASN A 580 4.74 19.15 -24.86
N PHE A 581 3.53 19.71 -24.84
CA PHE A 581 3.15 20.75 -23.89
C PHE A 581 3.34 20.29 -22.44
N LEU A 582 2.89 19.08 -22.09
CA LEU A 582 3.08 18.51 -20.75
C LEU A 582 4.56 18.40 -20.34
N ALA A 583 5.41 17.92 -21.26
CA ALA A 583 6.84 17.80 -21.01
C ALA A 583 7.50 19.18 -20.83
N ASP A 584 7.17 20.15 -21.69
CA ASP A 584 7.69 21.51 -21.60
C ASP A 584 7.26 22.21 -20.29
N GLU A 585 6.02 22.02 -19.85
CA GLU A 585 5.52 22.58 -18.59
C GLU A 585 6.17 21.93 -17.35
N ARG A 586 6.44 20.61 -17.40
CA ARG A 586 7.20 19.90 -16.35
C ARG A 586 8.63 20.42 -16.28
N ASP A 587 9.31 20.48 -17.41
CA ASP A 587 10.73 20.86 -17.49
C ASP A 587 10.92 22.33 -17.09
N ALA A 588 9.90 23.17 -17.30
CA ALA A 588 9.86 24.54 -16.82
C ALA A 588 9.45 24.68 -15.34
N GLY A 589 9.18 23.57 -14.63
CA GLY A 589 8.83 23.56 -13.22
C GLY A 589 7.43 24.11 -12.89
N ARG A 590 6.51 24.12 -13.87
CA ARG A 590 5.14 24.64 -13.72
C ARG A 590 4.09 23.55 -13.55
N LEU A 591 4.47 22.29 -13.67
CA LEU A 591 3.57 21.15 -13.59
C LEU A 591 4.30 19.93 -13.03
N LEU A 592 3.61 19.10 -12.24
CA LEU A 592 4.05 17.75 -11.92
C LEU A 592 3.35 16.73 -12.82
N LEU A 593 4.11 15.85 -13.45
CA LEU A 593 3.55 14.69 -14.16
C LEU A 593 3.64 13.45 -13.28
N CYS A 594 2.53 12.73 -13.17
CA CYS A 594 2.37 11.63 -12.22
C CYS A 594 1.69 10.41 -12.85
N SER A 595 1.88 9.25 -12.24
CA SER A 595 1.00 8.09 -12.50
C SER A 595 -0.41 8.36 -11.94
N MET A 596 -1.41 7.53 -12.28
CA MET A 596 -2.75 7.67 -11.67
C MET A 596 -2.74 7.58 -10.15
N SER A 597 -1.99 6.63 -9.57
CA SER A 597 -1.84 6.56 -8.10
C SER A 597 -1.07 7.75 -7.55
N GLY A 598 -0.04 8.21 -8.27
CA GLY A 598 0.71 9.43 -7.92
C GLY A 598 -0.21 10.64 -7.83
N LEU A 599 -1.13 10.81 -8.80
CA LEU A 599 -2.11 11.90 -8.81
C LEU A 599 -3.05 11.85 -7.60
N LEU A 600 -3.54 10.67 -7.23
CA LEU A 600 -4.40 10.50 -6.04
C LEU A 600 -3.67 10.78 -4.72
N LEU A 601 -2.36 10.57 -4.70
CA LEU A 601 -1.50 10.80 -3.54
C LEU A 601 -0.81 12.18 -3.57
N ALA A 602 -1.09 12.99 -4.58
CA ALA A 602 -0.46 14.28 -4.74
C ALA A 602 -0.95 15.28 -3.69
N ASP A 603 -0.03 16.08 -3.16
CA ASP A 603 -0.29 17.05 -2.08
C ASP A 603 0.37 18.39 -2.41
N ALA A 604 -0.46 19.41 -2.64
CA ALA A 604 -0.02 20.75 -2.96
C ALA A 604 0.56 21.51 -1.75
N SER A 605 0.27 21.07 -0.53
CA SER A 605 0.75 21.74 0.69
C SER A 605 2.22 21.47 1.02
N THR A 606 2.85 20.53 0.31
CA THR A 606 4.22 20.11 0.57
C THR A 606 5.00 19.89 -0.73
N SER A 607 6.30 20.14 -0.71
CA SER A 607 7.23 19.77 -1.80
C SER A 607 7.90 18.42 -1.53
N TYR A 608 7.51 17.72 -0.46
CA TYR A 608 8.12 16.46 -0.08
C TYR A 608 7.73 15.34 -1.06
N ARG A 609 8.74 14.79 -1.73
CA ARG A 609 8.65 13.51 -2.45
C ARG A 609 9.63 12.54 -1.81
N ASN A 610 9.20 11.30 -1.63
CA ASN A 610 10.07 10.31 -1.02
C ASN A 610 11.27 10.04 -1.94
N ASN A 611 12.49 10.17 -1.41
CA ASN A 611 13.72 9.88 -2.13
C ASN A 611 14.40 8.65 -1.52
N LEU A 612 14.63 7.61 -2.32
CA LEU A 612 15.31 6.39 -1.87
C LEU A 612 16.84 6.54 -1.77
N VAL A 613 17.40 7.57 -2.42
CA VAL A 613 18.84 7.85 -2.46
C VAL A 613 19.29 8.47 -1.15
N ARG A 614 20.33 7.89 -0.55
CA ARG A 614 21.00 8.47 0.63
C ARG A 614 22.04 9.47 0.16
N ASN A 615 22.08 10.65 0.79
CA ASN A 615 23.06 11.70 0.49
C ASN A 615 23.11 12.06 -1.02
N GLY A 616 21.94 12.19 -1.66
CA GLY A 616 21.82 12.63 -3.07
C GLY A 616 22.27 14.07 -3.33
N LYS A 617 22.46 14.85 -2.26
CA LYS A 617 23.03 16.21 -2.32
C LYS A 617 24.57 16.24 -2.19
N PHE A 618 25.24 15.11 -1.95
CA PHE A 618 26.70 15.03 -1.82
C PHE A 618 27.31 15.95 -0.75
N LYS A 619 26.76 15.94 0.48
CA LYS A 619 27.40 16.61 1.63
C LYS A 619 28.82 16.06 1.89
N ASP A 620 28.98 14.77 1.62
CA ASP A 620 30.23 14.01 1.56
C ASP A 620 30.09 12.90 0.48
N LEU A 621 31.09 12.02 0.35
CA LEU A 621 31.05 10.84 -0.53
C LEU A 621 30.88 9.52 0.24
N ALA A 622 30.64 9.54 1.55
CA ALA A 622 30.66 8.33 2.38
C ALA A 622 29.55 7.31 2.03
N ALA A 623 28.45 7.78 1.45
CA ALA A 623 27.34 6.94 1.00
C ALA A 623 27.49 6.42 -0.45
N TRP A 624 28.61 6.73 -1.10
CA TRP A 624 28.84 6.45 -2.52
C TRP A 624 30.11 5.62 -2.70
N SER A 625 30.04 4.63 -3.60
CA SER A 625 31.19 3.86 -4.06
C SER A 625 31.72 4.46 -5.36
N GLY A 626 33.03 4.55 -5.51
CA GLY A 626 33.68 5.12 -6.70
C GLY A 626 34.92 5.93 -6.33
N SER A 627 35.69 6.34 -7.33
CA SER A 627 36.92 7.11 -7.14
C SER A 627 37.02 8.24 -8.18
N GLY A 628 37.92 9.20 -7.91
CA GLY A 628 38.12 10.36 -8.78
C GLY A 628 37.08 11.46 -8.60
N TYR A 629 36.44 11.55 -7.44
CA TYR A 629 35.47 12.61 -7.12
C TYR A 629 35.92 13.44 -5.92
N THR A 630 35.62 14.73 -5.96
CA THR A 630 35.68 15.64 -4.80
C THR A 630 34.29 16.22 -4.53
N THR A 631 34.04 16.70 -3.31
CA THR A 631 32.83 17.47 -3.01
C THR A 631 33.11 18.96 -3.02
N GLY A 632 32.08 19.75 -3.31
CA GLY A 632 32.10 21.20 -3.22
C GLY A 632 30.73 21.75 -2.84
N ALA A 633 30.63 23.07 -2.70
CA ALA A 633 29.37 23.78 -2.45
C ALA A 633 29.30 25.05 -3.31
N ASP A 634 28.11 25.34 -3.83
CA ASP A 634 27.78 26.62 -4.45
C ASP A 634 27.74 27.76 -3.42
N PRO A 635 27.76 29.04 -3.86
CA PRO A 635 27.56 30.18 -2.99
C PRO A 635 26.25 30.15 -2.18
N ASP A 636 25.21 29.47 -2.68
CA ASP A 636 23.93 29.27 -1.99
C ASP A 636 23.95 28.10 -0.99
N GLY A 637 25.11 27.43 -0.84
CA GLY A 637 25.30 26.28 0.03
C GLY A 637 24.90 24.93 -0.59
N THR A 638 24.46 24.90 -1.85
CA THR A 638 24.10 23.65 -2.54
C THR A 638 25.35 22.81 -2.78
N THR A 639 25.42 21.65 -2.14
CA THR A 639 26.56 20.73 -2.25
C THR A 639 26.52 19.91 -3.55
N PHE A 640 27.69 19.49 -4.03
CA PHE A 640 27.84 18.73 -5.28
C PHE A 640 29.03 17.78 -5.23
N ALA A 641 29.03 16.77 -6.10
CA ALA A 641 30.21 15.98 -6.44
C ALA A 641 30.78 16.44 -7.79
N LEU A 642 32.11 16.61 -7.87
CA LEU A 642 32.83 16.97 -9.09
C LEU A 642 33.80 15.85 -9.47
N SER A 643 33.67 15.36 -10.70
CA SER A 643 34.52 14.30 -11.23
C SER A 643 35.88 14.86 -11.67
N SER A 644 36.93 14.05 -11.59
CA SER A 644 38.17 14.24 -12.36
C SER A 644 37.99 13.77 -13.81
N ASN A 645 39.00 14.01 -14.66
CA ASN A 645 39.00 13.53 -16.05
C ASN A 645 39.22 12.01 -16.17
N SER A 646 39.61 11.34 -15.08
CA SER A 646 39.78 9.88 -15.01
C SER A 646 38.68 9.20 -14.19
N ALA A 647 37.70 9.95 -13.70
CA ALA A 647 36.61 9.42 -12.90
C ALA A 647 35.69 8.52 -13.73
N GLY A 648 35.23 7.42 -13.11
CA GLY A 648 34.14 6.57 -13.59
C GLY A 648 32.80 6.97 -12.99
N LEU A 649 31.88 6.01 -12.81
CA LEU A 649 30.59 6.27 -12.15
C LEU A 649 30.72 6.19 -10.63
N LEU A 650 30.01 7.06 -9.92
CA LEU A 650 29.63 6.84 -8.53
C LEU A 650 28.46 5.86 -8.49
N SER A 651 28.42 4.98 -7.49
CA SER A 651 27.31 4.06 -7.30
C SER A 651 26.85 3.95 -5.85
N GLN A 652 25.58 3.61 -5.67
CA GLN A 652 24.96 3.34 -4.38
C GLN A 652 24.08 2.09 -4.47
N SER A 653 24.32 1.14 -3.57
CA SER A 653 23.39 0.03 -3.35
C SER A 653 22.28 0.48 -2.41
N ILE A 654 21.04 0.37 -2.86
CA ILE A 654 19.84 0.79 -2.16
C ILE A 654 19.15 -0.48 -1.66
N ASN A 655 19.22 -0.73 -0.35
CA ASN A 655 18.51 -1.86 0.27
C ASN A 655 17.00 -1.62 0.22
N ILE A 656 16.28 -2.49 -0.49
CA ILE A 656 14.81 -2.50 -0.57
C ILE A 656 14.21 -3.44 0.47
N SER A 657 14.97 -4.39 1.03
CA SER A 657 14.48 -5.27 2.09
C SER A 657 14.06 -4.50 3.36
N ASP A 658 14.73 -3.39 3.68
CA ASP A 658 14.33 -2.51 4.80
C ASP A 658 13.22 -1.52 4.40
N ARG A 659 12.83 -1.54 3.13
CA ARG A 659 11.91 -0.61 2.48
C ARG A 659 10.91 -1.35 1.59
N LYS A 660 10.49 -2.55 2.01
CA LYS A 660 9.58 -3.43 1.25
C LYS A 660 8.30 -2.72 0.83
N TRP A 661 7.88 -1.74 1.64
CA TRP A 661 6.78 -0.85 1.30
C TRP A 661 6.93 -0.19 -0.08
N ALA A 662 8.14 0.08 -0.59
CA ALA A 662 8.40 0.79 -1.84
C ALA A 662 8.24 -0.08 -3.10
N GLU A 663 8.19 -1.41 -2.95
CA GLU A 663 8.03 -2.34 -4.05
C GLU A 663 6.75 -2.07 -4.84
N GLY A 664 6.80 -2.25 -6.16
CA GLY A 664 5.71 -1.93 -7.08
C GLY A 664 5.39 -0.44 -7.22
N GLY A 665 6.08 0.44 -6.48
CA GLY A 665 5.89 1.89 -6.56
C GLY A 665 6.54 2.48 -7.81
N GLN A 666 5.87 3.48 -8.40
CA GLN A 666 6.41 4.23 -9.51
C GLN A 666 7.50 5.21 -9.05
N ARG A 667 8.62 5.26 -9.79
CA ARG A 667 9.79 6.05 -9.47
C ARG A 667 10.42 6.78 -10.65
N GLU A 668 10.92 7.97 -10.35
CA GLU A 668 11.62 8.84 -11.29
C GLU A 668 13.08 8.93 -10.85
N LEU A 669 13.98 8.60 -11.77
CA LEU A 669 15.42 8.81 -11.64
C LEU A 669 15.76 10.20 -12.17
N THR A 670 16.33 11.04 -11.30
CA THR A 670 16.68 12.44 -11.60
C THR A 670 18.06 12.81 -11.07
N ALA A 671 18.68 13.80 -11.71
CA ALA A 671 19.88 14.47 -11.26
C ALA A 671 20.04 15.82 -11.98
N LYS A 672 20.74 16.76 -11.36
CA LYS A 672 21.26 17.97 -12.01
C LYS A 672 22.71 17.74 -12.40
N LEU A 673 23.01 17.86 -13.70
CA LEU A 673 24.33 17.62 -14.26
C LEU A 673 24.84 18.86 -15.01
N THR A 674 26.10 19.20 -14.81
CA THR A 674 26.81 20.27 -15.54
C THR A 674 28.21 19.82 -15.89
N SER A 675 28.82 20.42 -16.92
CA SER A 675 30.22 20.19 -17.26
C SER A 675 30.89 21.50 -17.68
N PRO A 676 32.06 21.85 -17.12
CA PRO A 676 32.79 23.05 -17.55
C PRO A 676 33.36 22.91 -18.96
N ASP A 677 33.82 21.72 -19.35
CA ASP A 677 34.54 21.49 -20.62
C ASP A 677 33.74 20.65 -21.63
N GLY A 678 32.50 20.32 -21.29
CA GLY A 678 31.66 19.39 -22.04
C GLY A 678 32.03 17.92 -21.76
N ALA A 679 31.02 17.08 -21.59
CA ALA A 679 31.21 15.68 -21.20
C ALA A 679 30.02 14.81 -21.60
N VAL A 680 30.17 13.50 -21.50
CA VAL A 680 29.03 12.57 -21.45
C VAL A 680 28.92 12.04 -20.04
N ALA A 681 27.76 12.22 -19.43
CA ALA A 681 27.44 11.67 -18.12
C ALA A 681 26.39 10.55 -18.24
N ARG A 682 26.39 9.59 -17.32
CA ARG A 682 25.40 8.53 -17.25
C ARG A 682 24.61 8.61 -15.95
N LEU A 683 23.31 8.35 -16.06
CA LEU A 683 22.42 8.01 -14.95
C LEU A 683 21.86 6.60 -15.20
N SER A 684 21.95 5.72 -14.21
CA SER A 684 21.37 4.37 -14.35
C SER A 684 20.84 3.81 -13.04
N VAL A 685 19.74 3.07 -13.11
CA VAL A 685 19.24 2.22 -12.03
C VAL A 685 19.05 0.80 -12.56
N VAL A 686 19.59 -0.18 -11.84
CA VAL A 686 19.59 -1.58 -12.26
C VAL A 686 19.12 -2.47 -11.10
N HIS A 687 18.31 -3.46 -11.43
CA HIS A 687 18.05 -4.63 -10.59
C HIS A 687 18.50 -5.88 -11.34
N ALA A 688 19.65 -6.45 -10.96
CA ALA A 688 20.33 -7.51 -11.72
C ALA A 688 19.45 -8.74 -12.02
N THR A 689 18.51 -9.09 -11.15
CA THR A 689 17.70 -10.31 -11.26
C THR A 689 16.23 -10.10 -11.63
N LYS A 690 15.75 -8.85 -11.79
CA LYS A 690 14.31 -8.54 -12.00
C LYS A 690 14.06 -7.69 -13.25
N GLY A 691 15.00 -7.66 -14.19
CA GLY A 691 14.81 -7.03 -15.50
C GLY A 691 14.77 -5.50 -15.54
N LEU A 692 14.88 -4.82 -14.39
CA LEU A 692 15.05 -3.37 -14.35
C LEU A 692 16.47 -3.01 -14.80
N SER A 693 16.57 -2.31 -15.93
CA SER A 693 17.83 -1.83 -16.48
C SER A 693 17.60 -0.49 -17.18
N LYS A 694 17.42 0.56 -16.37
CA LYS A 694 17.24 1.92 -16.89
C LYS A 694 18.57 2.62 -16.90
N SER A 695 19.02 3.08 -18.07
CA SER A 695 20.26 3.84 -18.23
C SER A 695 20.08 4.93 -19.27
N VAL A 696 20.64 6.11 -19.03
CA VAL A 696 20.67 7.23 -19.96
C VAL A 696 22.06 7.86 -19.97
N ASP A 697 22.57 8.10 -21.18
CA ASP A 697 23.75 8.93 -21.42
C ASP A 697 23.29 10.33 -21.82
N VAL A 698 23.83 11.34 -21.15
CA VAL A 698 23.48 12.75 -21.33
C VAL A 698 24.73 13.48 -21.82
N ALA A 699 24.63 14.04 -23.03
CA ALA A 699 25.65 14.93 -23.55
C ALA A 699 25.51 16.31 -22.88
N LEU A 700 26.59 16.76 -22.25
CA LEU A 700 26.69 18.03 -21.55
C LEU A 700 27.51 19.00 -22.40
N ALA A 701 26.93 20.14 -22.74
CA ALA A 701 27.67 21.24 -23.36
C ALA A 701 28.50 21.98 -22.31
N ALA A 702 29.66 22.51 -22.72
CA ALA A 702 30.54 23.28 -21.86
C ALA A 702 29.82 24.50 -21.26
N GLY A 703 29.82 24.60 -19.93
CA GLY A 703 29.23 25.71 -19.18
C GLY A 703 27.69 25.75 -19.13
N ALA A 704 27.00 24.78 -19.75
CA ALA A 704 25.54 24.73 -19.75
C ALA A 704 24.99 23.67 -18.78
N PRO A 705 23.85 23.92 -18.11
CA PRO A 705 23.13 22.88 -17.41
C PRO A 705 22.59 21.84 -18.41
N ALA A 706 22.61 20.57 -18.00
CA ALA A 706 21.85 19.55 -18.71
C ALA A 706 20.36 19.91 -18.76
N PRO A 707 19.65 19.47 -19.80
CA PRO A 707 18.20 19.36 -19.72
C PRO A 707 17.79 18.55 -18.47
N PRO A 708 16.63 18.86 -17.86
CA PRO A 708 16.08 18.05 -16.77
C PRO A 708 16.03 16.55 -17.14
N ILE A 709 16.43 15.68 -16.21
CA ILE A 709 16.46 14.24 -16.41
C ILE A 709 15.33 13.61 -15.58
N HIS A 710 14.45 12.88 -16.27
CA HIS A 710 13.20 12.34 -15.71
C HIS A 710 13.02 10.84 -16.02
N LYS A 711 13.99 9.97 -15.73
CA LYS A 711 13.88 8.57 -16.18
C LYS A 711 12.92 7.75 -15.32
N LEU A 712 11.77 7.39 -15.90
CA LEU A 712 10.71 6.66 -15.23
C LEU A 712 10.97 5.14 -15.18
N PHE A 713 10.58 4.52 -14.07
CA PHE A 713 10.62 3.08 -13.84
C PHE A 713 9.68 2.66 -12.70
N SER A 714 9.40 1.36 -12.57
CA SER A 714 8.78 0.78 -11.36
C SER A 714 9.81 0.00 -10.57
N ILE A 715 9.72 0.01 -9.24
CA ILE A 715 10.47 -0.94 -8.41
C ILE A 715 9.79 -2.30 -8.52
N PRO A 716 10.46 -3.37 -9.00
CA PRO A 716 9.83 -4.69 -9.08
C PRO A 716 9.34 -5.20 -7.71
N VAL A 717 8.18 -5.84 -7.67
CA VAL A 717 7.72 -6.58 -6.48
C VAL A 717 8.68 -7.74 -6.18
N GLY A 718 9.01 -7.92 -4.90
CA GLY A 718 10.02 -8.86 -4.42
C GLY A 718 11.46 -8.35 -4.53
N SER A 719 11.71 -7.07 -4.84
CA SER A 719 13.05 -6.50 -4.88
C SER A 719 13.75 -6.51 -3.51
N THR A 720 15.04 -6.85 -3.50
CA THR A 720 15.88 -6.80 -2.29
C THR A 720 16.86 -5.66 -2.32
N SER A 721 17.37 -5.30 -3.51
CA SER A 721 18.30 -4.18 -3.68
C SER A 721 18.21 -3.58 -5.08
N LEU A 722 18.55 -2.29 -5.19
CA LEU A 722 18.75 -1.59 -6.46
C LEU A 722 20.17 -1.04 -6.49
N THR A 723 20.82 -1.03 -7.66
CA THR A 723 22.07 -0.30 -7.86
C THR A 723 21.79 0.96 -8.65
N LEU A 724 22.00 2.10 -8.01
CA LEU A 724 22.02 3.40 -8.66
C LEU A 724 23.46 3.73 -9.04
N SER A 725 23.68 4.22 -10.26
CA SER A 725 24.96 4.77 -10.69
C SER A 725 24.77 6.11 -11.40
N VAL A 726 25.71 7.03 -11.16
CA VAL A 726 25.72 8.38 -11.72
C VAL A 726 27.16 8.85 -11.89
N GLY A 727 27.51 9.44 -13.03
CA GLY A 727 28.86 9.98 -13.19
C GLY A 727 29.31 10.17 -14.62
N ARG A 728 30.60 10.43 -14.78
CA ARG A 728 31.25 10.64 -16.06
C ARG A 728 31.44 9.33 -16.85
N VAL A 729 31.13 9.38 -18.14
CA VAL A 729 31.44 8.33 -19.13
C VAL A 729 32.65 8.74 -19.97
N SER A 730 32.66 9.97 -20.50
CA SER A 730 33.74 10.50 -21.34
C SER A 730 33.78 12.04 -21.33
N GLY A 731 34.81 12.64 -21.93
CA GLY A 731 34.98 14.10 -22.04
C GLY A 731 35.59 14.76 -20.80
N GLY A 732 35.21 16.00 -20.51
CA GLY A 732 35.66 16.79 -19.36
C GLY A 732 35.08 16.35 -18.02
N GLN A 733 35.23 17.19 -17.00
CA GLN A 733 34.68 16.95 -15.67
C GLN A 733 33.15 16.98 -15.68
N VAL A 734 32.52 16.19 -14.81
CA VAL A 734 31.07 16.22 -14.58
C VAL A 734 30.81 16.64 -13.15
N ARG A 735 29.95 17.65 -13.00
CA ARG A 735 29.43 18.12 -11.74
C ARG A 735 28.01 17.58 -11.54
N ILE A 736 27.74 17.01 -10.37
CA ILE A 736 26.56 16.20 -10.06
C ILE A 736 25.88 16.73 -8.80
N GLN A 737 24.58 17.02 -8.88
CA GLN A 737 23.74 17.56 -7.80
C GLN A 737 22.36 16.87 -7.77
N ASP A 738 21.71 16.93 -6.62
CA ASP A 738 20.31 16.54 -6.39
C ASP A 738 19.91 15.19 -7.02
N VAL A 739 20.74 14.16 -6.83
CA VAL A 739 20.44 12.82 -7.34
C VAL A 739 19.27 12.22 -6.57
N GLY A 740 18.28 11.71 -7.29
CA GLY A 740 17.05 11.20 -6.71
C GLY A 740 16.49 9.97 -7.40
N ILE A 741 15.88 9.11 -6.58
CA ILE A 741 14.89 8.13 -6.97
C ILE A 741 13.61 8.53 -6.25
N LEU A 742 12.80 9.34 -6.92
CA LEU A 742 11.67 10.04 -6.34
C LEU A 742 10.36 9.30 -6.64
N SER A 743 9.41 9.32 -5.71
CA SER A 743 8.01 9.02 -6.04
C SER A 743 7.45 10.10 -6.97
N TYR A 744 6.62 9.69 -7.93
CA TYR A 744 5.95 10.59 -8.88
C TYR A 744 4.50 10.20 -9.13
#